data_AF-A0A554L9Z1-F1
#
_entry.id   AF-A0A554L9Z1-F1
#
_cell.length_a   1.000
_cell.length_b   1.000
_cell.length_c   1.000
_cell.angle_alpha   90.00
_cell.angle_beta   90.00
_cell.angle_gamma   90.00
#
_symmetry.space_group_name_H-M   'P 1'
#
loop_
_entity.id
_entity.type
_entity.pdbx_description
1 polymer ?
#
loop_
_entity_poly.entity_id
_entity_poly.type
_entity_poly.pdbx_seq_one_letter_code
_entity_poly.pdbx_strand_id
1 'polypeptide(L)'
;MRPSILERVRNLVSTWWGLLIVCFVLFFILLFPMLSGSKVLSADASELMIPQLTFFKDAFAKGESPFWNPYIAVGFPNFISNLSSPFAPVVQLARFLSPIAAHYWYLWFALSLTLFFSVRFLRELGIGTWGSLIGGLSYIIGDFYWSQNATVINILLVQAVLFLVIMMILKSSGWQKFVLYAGIGSLAVAWGWLTTVVYFGNLYIFTTLLAFVVFLGIKHGKIVFYRLIAALAASFLIGSLIGALQLVPVYIMAQFSGRSAGLAYQVAQGYAIGFKELLNFVHLTPQRGLEAYLYLGIAPLMLLIFSFFSKNPIAKFFRWFFLIALAISIKGSPLFWLIIKLPLFSYFQGSARFMFVGAFAGSVLVGFGCEYVLGGAIIKKRLTAITIGMASLMILTILVFRTQTVFYSVLISAVFLTLVYLIFKLSVKKLLLLLPLLTILTVLDMAMFFYSFNKSFVIDRRLYEMKPATLDFFKGQPGRVLPLFVDDWDDTFFYQFRPGDTPPKEDLLYNLSLDLPTYRPNYSLLYGIETLEINDPLLNVEMGRLLAFLGTRQLVTDGGEKKLDKTYVVKDGRDISVIEKHRLLASRLPLADFLGIRYFMSPFAFDQLDPKITLPLVGRWFLDLAIGNEEAASLPISTYLNPNARPLAYFADVTAFKSDPMEIYEFHPELSSRLESLP
;
A
#
# COMPACT_ATOMS: atom_id res chain seq x y z
N MET A 1 -25.35 9.20 -43.67
CA MET A 1 -25.79 8.30 -42.58
C MET A 1 -25.23 8.82 -41.25
N ARG A 2 -26.01 8.81 -40.17
CA ARG A 2 -25.51 9.23 -38.85
C ARG A 2 -24.49 8.19 -38.35
N PRO A 3 -23.31 8.59 -37.85
CA PRO A 3 -22.34 7.65 -37.31
C PRO A 3 -22.95 6.86 -36.15
N SER A 4 -22.64 5.58 -36.09
CA SER A 4 -23.11 4.68 -35.02
C SER A 4 -22.65 5.18 -33.64
N ILE A 5 -23.33 4.80 -32.56
CA ILE A 5 -22.93 5.18 -31.20
C ILE A 5 -21.47 4.79 -30.93
N LEU A 6 -21.05 3.59 -31.36
CA LEU A 6 -19.67 3.12 -31.20
C LEU A 6 -18.65 3.97 -31.95
N GLU A 7 -19.01 4.45 -33.13
CA GLU A 7 -18.16 5.34 -33.92
C GLU A 7 -18.05 6.73 -33.28
N ARG A 8 -19.15 7.25 -32.73
CA ARG A 8 -19.13 8.49 -31.94
C ARG A 8 -18.25 8.37 -30.70
N VAL A 9 -18.38 7.28 -29.95
CA VAL A 9 -17.52 7.02 -28.78
C VAL A 9 -16.06 6.87 -29.21
N ARG A 10 -15.79 6.14 -30.30
CA ARG A 10 -14.43 6.02 -30.86
C ARG A 10 -13.85 7.38 -31.24
N ASN A 11 -14.64 8.24 -31.87
CA ASN A 11 -14.22 9.59 -32.28
C ASN A 11 -14.03 10.53 -31.08
N LEU A 12 -14.84 10.39 -30.04
CA LEU A 12 -14.64 11.12 -28.78
C LEU A 12 -13.31 10.70 -28.15
N VAL A 13 -13.11 9.40 -27.98
CA VAL A 13 -11.94 8.84 -27.30
C VAL A 13 -10.66 8.93 -28.17
N SER A 14 -10.76 9.16 -29.48
CA SER A 14 -9.60 9.41 -30.33
C SER A 14 -8.96 10.78 -30.06
N THR A 15 -9.75 11.76 -29.62
CA THR A 15 -9.25 13.05 -29.16
C THR A 15 -8.63 12.94 -27.76
N TRP A 16 -7.68 13.82 -27.43
CA TRP A 16 -7.03 13.82 -26.11
C TRP A 16 -8.02 14.21 -25.00
N TRP A 17 -8.85 15.23 -25.22
CA TRP A 17 -9.79 15.72 -24.21
C TRP A 17 -10.95 14.74 -24.01
N GLY A 18 -11.45 14.11 -25.09
CA GLY A 18 -12.52 13.11 -24.96
C GLY A 18 -12.04 11.83 -24.27
N LEU A 19 -10.79 11.40 -24.50
CA LEU A 19 -10.17 10.34 -23.72
C LEU A 19 -10.09 10.72 -22.24
N LEU A 20 -9.62 11.94 -21.93
CA LEU A 20 -9.51 12.43 -20.56
C LEU A 20 -10.85 12.41 -19.83
N ILE A 21 -11.92 12.92 -20.46
CA ILE A 21 -13.28 12.89 -19.90
C ILE A 21 -13.72 11.46 -19.61
N VAL A 22 -13.51 10.52 -20.54
CA VAL A 22 -13.89 9.12 -20.33
C VAL A 22 -13.14 8.50 -19.15
N CYS A 23 -11.84 8.75 -19.02
CA CYS A 23 -11.06 8.28 -17.86
C CYS A 23 -11.59 8.85 -16.54
N PHE A 24 -11.86 10.16 -16.49
CA PHE A 24 -12.35 10.84 -15.31
C PHE A 24 -13.75 10.36 -14.90
N VAL A 25 -14.66 10.24 -15.86
CA VAL A 25 -16.04 9.75 -15.62
C VAL A 25 -16.03 8.30 -15.14
N LEU A 26 -15.19 7.45 -15.73
CA LEU A 26 -15.09 6.04 -15.34
C LEU A 26 -14.72 5.89 -13.86
N PHE A 27 -13.65 6.54 -13.41
CA PHE A 27 -13.24 6.45 -12.01
C PHE A 27 -14.13 7.26 -11.08
N PHE A 28 -14.78 8.32 -11.56
CA PHE A 28 -15.77 9.03 -10.77
C PHE A 28 -16.93 8.10 -10.39
N ILE A 29 -17.44 7.32 -11.35
CA ILE A 29 -18.51 6.35 -11.11
C ILE A 29 -18.06 5.25 -10.13
N LEU A 30 -16.84 4.72 -10.31
CA LEU A 30 -16.31 3.64 -9.47
C LEU A 30 -16.05 4.10 -8.03
N LEU A 31 -15.54 5.32 -7.85
CA LEU A 31 -15.17 5.88 -6.55
C LEU A 31 -16.28 6.74 -5.95
N PHE A 32 -17.45 6.85 -6.59
CA PHE A 32 -18.52 7.74 -6.14
C PHE A 32 -18.90 7.56 -4.65
N PRO A 33 -19.01 6.33 -4.09
CA PRO A 33 -19.30 6.15 -2.67
C PRO A 33 -18.25 6.78 -1.74
N MET A 34 -16.97 6.73 -2.13
CA MET A 34 -15.86 7.33 -1.38
C MET A 34 -15.76 8.85 -1.62
N LEU A 35 -15.95 9.30 -2.86
CA LEU A 35 -15.90 10.72 -3.24
C LEU A 35 -17.04 11.53 -2.62
N SER A 36 -18.22 10.94 -2.49
CA SER A 36 -19.37 11.51 -1.75
C SER A 36 -19.13 11.58 -0.24
N GLY A 37 -18.07 10.93 0.26
CA GLY A 37 -17.77 10.84 1.68
C GLY A 37 -18.71 9.91 2.45
N SER A 38 -19.44 9.02 1.77
CA SER A 38 -20.29 8.03 2.47
C SER A 38 -19.49 6.87 3.03
N LYS A 39 -18.35 6.55 2.40
CA LYS A 39 -17.51 5.40 2.71
C LYS A 39 -16.02 5.71 2.78
N VAL A 40 -15.27 4.88 3.51
CA VAL A 40 -13.81 4.93 3.63
C VAL A 40 -13.25 3.55 3.25
N LEU A 41 -12.11 3.49 2.54
CA LEU A 41 -11.33 2.29 2.31
C LEU A 41 -10.47 1.99 3.55
N SER A 42 -10.57 0.76 4.04
CA SER A 42 -9.81 0.20 5.13
C SER A 42 -8.51 -0.45 4.64
N ALA A 43 -7.53 -0.57 5.55
CA ALA A 43 -6.09 -0.87 5.42
C ALA A 43 -5.24 0.40 5.58
N ASP A 44 -4.08 0.48 4.92
CA ASP A 44 -3.13 1.59 5.04
C ASP A 44 -3.77 2.98 4.86
N ALA A 45 -4.84 3.07 4.07
CA ALA A 45 -5.60 4.31 3.90
C ALA A 45 -6.20 4.81 5.23
N SER A 46 -6.90 3.93 5.97
CA SER A 46 -7.58 4.25 7.23
C SER A 46 -6.63 4.25 8.43
N GLU A 47 -5.61 3.40 8.42
CA GLU A 47 -4.68 3.21 9.54
C GLU A 47 -3.50 4.19 9.51
N LEU A 48 -2.98 4.53 8.33
CA LEU A 48 -1.72 5.26 8.19
C LEU A 48 -1.95 6.61 7.50
N MET A 49 -2.59 6.60 6.33
CA MET A 49 -2.61 7.77 5.45
C MET A 49 -3.57 8.87 5.94
N ILE A 50 -4.83 8.54 6.21
CA ILE A 50 -5.84 9.52 6.66
C ILE A 50 -5.48 10.11 8.05
N PRO A 51 -5.03 9.32 9.05
CA PRO A 51 -4.59 9.89 10.32
C PRO A 51 -3.42 10.86 10.17
N GLN A 52 -2.45 10.51 9.32
CA GLN A 52 -1.33 11.41 9.03
C GLN A 52 -1.76 12.68 8.29
N LEU A 53 -2.67 12.59 7.32
CA LEU A 53 -3.26 13.77 6.67
C LEU A 53 -4.02 14.64 7.67
N THR A 54 -4.64 14.04 8.69
CA THR A 54 -5.30 14.76 9.78
C THR A 54 -4.29 15.55 10.60
N PHE A 55 -3.18 14.90 11.00
CA PHE A 55 -2.07 15.60 11.65
C PHE A 55 -1.55 16.78 10.82
N PHE A 56 -1.27 16.59 9.52
CA PHE A 56 -0.76 17.67 8.68
C PHE A 56 -1.74 18.84 8.59
N LYS A 57 -3.03 18.54 8.41
CA LYS A 57 -4.08 19.56 8.36
C LYS A 57 -4.11 20.36 9.66
N ASP A 58 -4.08 19.69 10.80
CA ASP A 58 -4.12 20.32 12.11
C ASP A 58 -2.86 21.15 12.38
N ALA A 59 -1.68 20.62 12.06
CA ALA A 59 -0.41 21.35 12.19
C ALA A 59 -0.41 22.62 11.34
N PHE A 60 -0.85 22.54 10.08
CA PHE A 60 -0.97 23.72 9.22
C PHE A 60 -2.00 24.73 9.75
N ALA A 61 -3.14 24.26 10.26
CA ALA A 61 -4.19 25.12 10.81
C ALA A 61 -3.74 25.87 12.08
N LYS A 62 -2.90 25.23 12.90
CA LYS A 62 -2.36 25.80 14.14
C LYS A 62 -1.06 26.60 13.94
N GLY A 63 -0.46 26.57 12.75
CA GLY A 63 0.86 27.16 12.50
C GLY A 63 2.00 26.38 13.17
N GLU A 64 1.77 25.12 13.53
CA GLU A 64 2.76 24.21 14.10
C GLU A 64 3.64 23.61 12.98
N SER A 65 4.81 23.07 13.37
CA SER A 65 5.69 22.40 12.41
C SER A 65 5.06 21.10 11.90
N PRO A 66 4.85 20.92 10.59
CA PRO A 66 4.37 19.65 10.02
C PRO A 66 5.48 18.58 10.00
N PHE A 67 6.73 18.95 10.24
CA PHE A 67 7.88 18.05 10.13
C PHE A 67 8.12 17.24 11.40
N TRP A 68 7.56 17.67 12.53
CA TRP A 68 7.68 16.96 13.81
C TRP A 68 6.30 16.64 14.37
N ASN A 69 6.01 15.36 14.59
CA ASN A 69 4.74 14.91 15.12
C ASN A 69 4.88 14.54 16.60
N PRO A 70 4.38 15.36 17.53
CA PRO A 70 4.50 15.09 18.97
C PRO A 70 3.51 14.02 19.47
N TYR A 71 2.54 13.62 18.65
CA TYR A 71 1.42 12.77 19.07
C TYR A 71 1.71 11.27 19.00
N ILE A 72 2.82 10.85 18.40
CA ILE A 72 3.19 9.44 18.22
C ILE A 72 4.61 9.18 18.72
N ALA A 73 4.85 7.99 19.26
CA ALA A 73 6.09 7.65 19.95
C ALA A 73 6.46 8.71 21.01
N VAL A 74 7.74 9.09 21.10
CA VAL A 74 8.22 10.22 21.92
C VAL A 74 8.35 11.51 21.11
N GLY A 75 7.62 11.57 20.00
CA GLY A 75 7.81 12.51 18.91
C GLY A 75 8.50 11.86 17.72
N PHE A 76 7.94 12.07 16.53
CA PHE A 76 8.39 11.42 15.30
C PHE A 76 8.69 12.45 14.20
N PRO A 77 9.82 12.35 13.49
CA PRO A 77 10.13 13.18 12.33
C PRO A 77 9.21 12.82 11.16
N ASN A 78 8.01 13.41 11.11
CA ASN A 78 6.98 13.05 10.12
C ASN A 78 7.41 13.28 8.66
N PHE A 79 8.45 14.09 8.44
CA PHE A 79 9.04 14.27 7.12
C PHE A 79 9.77 13.06 6.56
N ILE A 80 10.08 12.04 7.37
CA ILE A 80 10.63 10.76 6.87
C ILE A 80 9.56 9.66 6.77
N SER A 81 8.32 9.92 7.19
CA SER A 81 7.23 8.94 7.17
C SER A 81 7.08 8.31 5.80
N ASN A 82 7.01 6.97 5.77
CA ASN A 82 6.97 6.24 4.51
C ASN A 82 5.68 6.52 3.72
N LEU A 83 4.55 6.78 4.39
CA LEU A 83 3.23 6.83 3.75
C LEU A 83 2.60 8.22 3.69
N SER A 84 3.20 9.23 4.31
CA SER A 84 2.55 10.52 4.47
C SER A 84 3.37 11.74 4.05
N SER A 85 4.55 11.55 3.42
CA SER A 85 5.46 12.60 2.92
C SER A 85 4.88 14.03 2.90
N PRO A 86 5.45 14.99 3.63
CA PRO A 86 4.91 16.36 3.72
C PRO A 86 4.87 17.07 2.37
N PHE A 87 5.73 16.67 1.44
CA PHE A 87 5.81 17.23 0.09
C PHE A 87 4.90 16.50 -0.91
N ALA A 88 4.20 15.44 -0.50
CA ALA A 88 3.28 14.75 -1.37
C ALA A 88 2.13 15.68 -1.78
N PRO A 89 1.74 15.70 -3.05
CA PRO A 89 0.62 16.49 -3.54
C PRO A 89 -0.70 16.24 -2.79
N VAL A 90 -0.94 15.01 -2.32
CA VAL A 90 -2.12 14.69 -1.48
C VAL A 90 -2.11 15.43 -0.13
N VAL A 91 -0.93 15.64 0.49
CA VAL A 91 -0.81 16.44 1.72
C VAL A 91 -1.11 17.91 1.45
N GLN A 92 -0.68 18.42 0.30
CA GLN A 92 -0.99 19.79 -0.11
C GLN A 92 -2.49 20.00 -0.30
N LEU A 93 -3.22 18.99 -0.79
CA LEU A 93 -4.69 19.03 -0.86
C LEU A 93 -5.37 19.03 0.51
N ALA A 94 -4.82 18.33 1.51
CA ALA A 94 -5.36 18.28 2.86
C ALA A 94 -5.34 19.63 3.59
N ARG A 95 -4.56 20.60 3.11
CA ARG A 95 -4.64 22.00 3.56
C ARG A 95 -6.02 22.62 3.31
N PHE A 96 -6.66 22.24 2.20
CA PHE A 96 -7.92 22.85 1.75
C PHE A 96 -9.13 21.94 1.95
N LEU A 97 -8.94 20.62 1.89
CA LEU A 97 -10.01 19.62 2.00
C LEU A 97 -9.97 18.90 3.34
N SER A 98 -11.03 18.18 3.71
CA SER A 98 -10.91 17.22 4.82
C SER A 98 -9.90 16.11 4.46
N PRO A 99 -9.22 15.47 5.43
CA PRO A 99 -8.23 14.43 5.15
C PRO A 99 -8.78 13.29 4.28
N ILE A 100 -10.02 12.85 4.57
CA ILE A 100 -10.75 11.84 3.80
C ILE A 100 -11.01 12.31 2.36
N ALA A 101 -11.48 13.56 2.18
CA ALA A 101 -11.72 14.10 0.85
C ALA A 101 -10.41 14.26 0.06
N ALA A 102 -9.35 14.79 0.68
CA ALA A 102 -8.04 14.92 0.06
C ALA A 102 -7.53 13.56 -0.46
N HIS A 103 -7.64 12.50 0.34
CA HIS A 103 -7.28 11.14 -0.05
C HIS A 103 -8.03 10.69 -1.33
N TYR A 104 -9.37 10.70 -1.31
CA TYR A 104 -10.14 10.09 -2.42
C TYR A 104 -10.19 10.94 -3.68
N TRP A 105 -10.25 12.27 -3.55
CA TRP A 105 -10.17 13.15 -4.72
C TRP A 105 -8.81 13.04 -5.41
N TYR A 106 -7.72 12.92 -4.63
CA TYR A 106 -6.40 12.65 -5.19
C TYR A 106 -6.34 11.27 -5.86
N LEU A 107 -6.85 10.23 -5.20
CA LEU A 107 -6.85 8.87 -5.74
C LEU A 107 -7.59 8.81 -7.08
N TRP A 108 -8.77 9.42 -7.17
CA TRP A 108 -9.54 9.56 -8.40
C TRP A 108 -8.75 10.27 -9.51
N PHE A 109 -8.11 11.39 -9.17
CA PHE A 109 -7.30 12.16 -10.11
C PHE A 109 -6.12 11.33 -10.64
N ALA A 110 -5.36 10.70 -9.74
CA ALA A 110 -4.18 9.91 -10.09
C ALA A 110 -4.51 8.65 -10.91
N LEU A 111 -5.59 7.92 -10.57
CA LEU A 111 -6.09 6.79 -11.35
C LEU A 111 -6.51 7.21 -12.77
N SER A 112 -7.24 8.31 -12.87
CA SER A 112 -7.72 8.83 -14.16
C SER A 112 -6.56 9.23 -15.07
N LEU A 113 -5.55 9.90 -14.52
CA LEU A 113 -4.33 10.25 -15.25
C LEU A 113 -3.49 9.02 -15.60
N THR A 114 -3.39 8.05 -14.71
CA THR A 114 -2.69 6.78 -14.98
C THR A 114 -3.29 6.10 -16.21
N LEU A 115 -4.63 5.95 -16.25
CA LEU A 115 -5.31 5.38 -17.42
C LEU A 115 -5.07 6.22 -18.68
N PHE A 116 -5.23 7.54 -18.58
CA PHE A 116 -5.04 8.46 -19.70
C PHE A 116 -3.64 8.33 -20.33
N PHE A 117 -2.58 8.42 -19.52
CA PHE A 117 -1.20 8.34 -20.00
C PHE A 117 -0.84 6.95 -20.50
N SER A 118 -1.36 5.89 -19.87
CA SER A 118 -1.16 4.51 -20.33
C SER A 118 -1.78 4.30 -21.72
N VAL A 119 -3.02 4.75 -21.92
CA VAL A 119 -3.71 4.68 -23.22
C VAL A 119 -2.96 5.49 -24.27
N ARG A 120 -2.47 6.70 -23.92
CA ARG A 120 -1.67 7.53 -24.82
C ARG A 120 -0.36 6.83 -25.20
N PHE A 121 0.36 6.26 -24.24
CA PHE A 121 1.58 5.50 -24.50
C PHE A 121 1.34 4.33 -25.45
N LEU A 122 0.29 3.53 -25.22
CA LEU A 122 -0.06 2.41 -26.10
C LEU A 122 -0.38 2.88 -27.53
N ARG A 123 -1.04 4.03 -27.69
CA ARG A 123 -1.26 4.64 -29.01
C ARG A 123 0.05 5.08 -29.67
N GLU A 124 1.01 5.57 -28.89
CA GLU A 124 2.34 5.88 -29.43
C GLU A 124 3.09 4.62 -29.93
N LEU A 125 2.76 3.44 -29.42
CA LEU A 125 3.24 2.16 -29.95
C LEU A 125 2.49 1.66 -31.20
N GLY A 126 1.47 2.41 -31.66
CA GLY A 126 0.65 2.06 -32.82
C GLY A 126 -0.56 1.18 -32.51
N ILE A 127 -0.92 1.00 -31.24
CA ILE A 127 -2.10 0.23 -30.84
C ILE A 127 -3.36 1.09 -31.06
N GLY A 128 -4.41 0.49 -31.62
CA GLY A 128 -5.67 1.17 -31.92
C GLY A 128 -6.46 1.62 -30.67
N THR A 129 -7.49 2.45 -30.87
CA THR A 129 -8.29 3.06 -29.79
C THR A 129 -8.75 2.06 -28.74
N TRP A 130 -9.42 0.98 -29.16
CA TRP A 130 -9.98 -0.01 -28.24
C TRP A 130 -8.90 -0.88 -27.60
N GLY A 131 -7.90 -1.32 -28.36
CA GLY A 131 -6.77 -2.09 -27.81
C GLY A 131 -5.99 -1.29 -26.76
N SER A 132 -5.82 0.01 -26.97
CA SER A 132 -5.17 0.90 -26.01
C SER A 132 -6.00 1.09 -24.73
N LEU A 133 -7.33 1.13 -24.82
CA LEU A 133 -8.22 1.18 -23.65
C LEU A 133 -8.17 -0.14 -22.86
N ILE A 134 -8.28 -1.29 -23.53
CA ILE A 134 -8.23 -2.60 -22.86
C ILE A 134 -6.87 -2.80 -22.18
N GLY A 135 -5.77 -2.45 -22.85
CA GLY A 135 -4.44 -2.46 -22.26
C GLY A 135 -4.34 -1.53 -21.06
N GLY A 136 -4.73 -0.26 -21.18
CA GLY A 136 -4.68 0.70 -20.07
C GLY A 136 -5.52 0.28 -18.85
N LEU A 137 -6.71 -0.29 -19.06
CA LEU A 137 -7.54 -0.84 -17.98
C LEU A 137 -6.86 -2.05 -17.33
N SER A 138 -6.28 -2.94 -18.14
CA SER A 138 -5.55 -4.11 -17.66
C SER A 138 -4.38 -3.75 -16.76
N TYR A 139 -3.69 -2.63 -17.03
CA TYR A 139 -2.64 -2.13 -16.15
C TYR A 139 -3.16 -1.81 -14.75
N ILE A 140 -4.29 -1.09 -14.65
CA ILE A 140 -4.88 -0.71 -13.36
C ILE A 140 -5.43 -1.95 -12.62
N ILE A 141 -6.02 -2.90 -13.34
CA ILE A 141 -6.51 -4.16 -12.75
C ILE A 141 -5.33 -4.98 -12.19
N GLY A 142 -4.24 -5.10 -12.95
CA GLY A 142 -3.03 -5.84 -12.54
C GLY A 142 -2.34 -5.25 -11.31
N ASP A 143 -2.38 -3.93 -11.17
CA ASP A 143 -1.73 -3.23 -10.06
C ASP A 143 -2.72 -2.67 -9.04
N PHE A 144 -3.89 -3.30 -8.92
CA PHE A 144 -4.97 -2.77 -8.11
C PHE A 144 -4.66 -2.66 -6.61
N TYR A 145 -3.72 -3.48 -6.10
CA TYR A 145 -3.19 -3.34 -4.74
C TYR A 145 -2.68 -1.92 -4.51
N TRP A 146 -1.82 -1.49 -5.43
CA TRP A 146 -1.13 -0.23 -5.40
C TRP A 146 -2.05 0.94 -5.75
N SER A 147 -3.20 0.64 -6.36
CA SER A 147 -4.16 1.61 -6.84
C SER A 147 -5.23 2.02 -5.82
N GLN A 148 -5.13 1.60 -4.57
CA GLN A 148 -6.06 1.92 -3.48
C GLN A 148 -5.52 2.97 -2.50
N ASN A 149 -4.22 3.27 -2.59
CA ASN A 149 -3.56 4.22 -1.71
C ASN A 149 -3.10 5.44 -2.52
N ALA A 150 -3.46 6.63 -2.03
CA ALA A 150 -3.24 7.87 -2.76
C ALA A 150 -1.77 8.30 -2.83
N THR A 151 -0.87 7.82 -1.97
CA THR A 151 0.58 8.05 -2.16
C THR A 151 1.22 7.02 -3.09
N VAL A 152 0.77 5.77 -3.01
CA VAL A 152 1.29 4.65 -3.79
C VAL A 152 0.90 4.69 -5.26
N ILE A 153 -0.33 5.12 -5.59
CA ILE A 153 -0.85 5.20 -6.97
C ILE A 153 0.08 6.02 -7.89
N ASN A 154 0.90 6.89 -7.32
CA ASN A 154 1.89 7.68 -8.05
C ASN A 154 2.93 6.82 -8.77
N ILE A 155 3.25 5.61 -8.28
CA ILE A 155 4.14 4.66 -8.97
C ILE A 155 3.59 4.39 -10.38
N LEU A 156 2.30 4.09 -10.48
CA LEU A 156 1.66 3.72 -11.74
C LEU A 156 1.56 4.92 -12.69
N LEU A 157 1.22 6.09 -12.13
CA LEU A 157 1.17 7.34 -12.87
C LEU A 157 2.54 7.71 -13.46
N VAL A 158 3.58 7.70 -12.62
CA VAL A 158 4.96 8.04 -13.02
C VAL A 158 5.46 7.06 -14.08
N GLN A 159 5.21 5.77 -13.92
CA GLN A 159 5.57 4.78 -14.92
C GLN A 159 4.93 5.06 -16.28
N ALA A 160 3.61 5.28 -16.32
CA ALA A 160 2.89 5.57 -17.56
C ALA A 160 3.41 6.86 -18.24
N VAL A 161 3.65 7.91 -17.46
CA VAL A 161 4.18 9.20 -17.96
C VAL A 161 5.58 9.04 -18.52
N LEU A 162 6.49 8.35 -17.82
CA LEU A 162 7.88 8.22 -18.25
C LEU A 162 8.03 7.39 -19.54
N PHE A 163 7.29 6.29 -19.66
CA PHE A 163 7.26 5.52 -20.91
C PHE A 163 6.67 6.33 -22.07
N LEU A 164 5.64 7.15 -21.82
CA LEU A 164 5.11 8.08 -22.82
C LEU A 164 6.16 9.13 -23.23
N VAL A 165 6.84 9.76 -22.26
CA VAL A 165 7.87 10.79 -22.49
C VAL A 165 8.98 10.26 -23.40
N ILE A 166 9.48 9.06 -23.14
CA ILE A 166 10.50 8.42 -24.00
C ILE A 166 9.99 8.25 -25.44
N MET A 167 8.74 7.84 -25.63
CA MET A 167 8.14 7.72 -26.97
C MET A 167 7.96 9.08 -27.66
N MET A 168 7.57 10.11 -26.92
CA MET A 168 7.43 11.47 -27.46
C MET A 168 8.79 12.06 -27.88
N ILE A 169 9.84 11.79 -27.11
CA ILE A 169 11.21 12.20 -27.47
C ILE A 169 11.69 11.46 -28.70
N LEU A 170 11.48 10.14 -28.76
CA LEU A 170 11.81 9.31 -29.93
C LEU A 170 11.20 9.86 -31.22
N LYS A 171 9.93 10.29 -31.18
CA LYS A 171 9.18 10.77 -32.34
C LYS A 171 9.40 12.26 -32.66
N SER A 172 9.94 13.02 -31.73
CA SER A 172 10.17 14.45 -31.93
C SER A 172 11.55 14.72 -32.54
N SER A 173 11.68 15.77 -33.33
CA SER A 173 12.96 16.38 -33.69
C SER A 173 13.05 17.78 -33.07
N GLY A 174 14.27 18.21 -32.70
CA GLY A 174 14.54 19.54 -32.16
C GLY A 174 14.74 19.60 -30.64
N TRP A 175 15.57 20.56 -30.24
CA TRP A 175 15.99 20.76 -28.84
C TRP A 175 14.85 21.23 -27.94
N GLN A 176 13.96 22.12 -28.40
CA GLN A 176 12.85 22.64 -27.60
C GLN A 176 11.89 21.52 -27.13
N LYS A 177 11.52 20.61 -28.03
CA LYS A 177 10.68 19.44 -27.69
C LYS A 177 11.41 18.47 -26.77
N PHE A 178 12.72 18.28 -26.99
CA PHE A 178 13.55 17.47 -26.09
C PHE A 178 13.54 18.05 -24.67
N VAL A 179 13.81 19.35 -24.50
CA VAL A 179 13.81 20.03 -23.20
C VAL A 179 12.42 19.95 -22.56
N LEU A 180 11.35 20.20 -23.31
CA LEU A 180 9.98 20.11 -22.79
C LEU A 180 9.68 18.71 -22.24
N TYR A 181 9.92 17.66 -23.02
CA TYR A 181 9.61 16.30 -22.60
C TYR A 181 10.54 15.77 -21.51
N ALA A 182 11.84 16.11 -21.56
CA ALA A 182 12.77 15.80 -20.47
C ALA A 182 12.39 16.56 -19.19
N GLY A 183 11.88 17.79 -19.30
CA GLY A 183 11.32 18.54 -18.19
C GLY A 183 10.10 17.86 -17.58
N ILE A 184 9.15 17.41 -18.40
CA ILE A 184 8.00 16.61 -17.94
C ILE A 184 8.47 15.31 -17.27
N GLY A 185 9.45 14.62 -17.84
CA GLY A 185 10.07 13.43 -17.25
C GLY A 185 10.71 13.73 -15.89
N SER A 186 11.41 14.87 -15.77
CA SER A 186 12.02 15.33 -14.51
C SER A 186 10.97 15.59 -13.44
N LEU A 187 9.88 16.26 -13.81
CA LEU A 187 8.75 16.51 -12.90
C LEU A 187 8.06 15.21 -12.48
N ALA A 188 7.91 14.23 -13.38
CA ALA A 188 7.34 12.93 -13.04
C ALA A 188 8.23 12.16 -12.05
N VAL A 189 9.55 12.15 -12.27
CA VAL A 189 10.50 11.54 -11.31
C VAL A 189 10.45 12.25 -9.96
N ALA A 190 10.48 13.59 -9.95
CA ALA A 190 10.36 14.38 -8.73
C ALA A 190 9.06 14.06 -7.98
N TRP A 191 7.93 14.00 -8.69
CA TRP A 191 6.63 13.64 -8.13
C TRP A 191 6.64 12.25 -7.48
N GLY A 192 7.29 11.28 -8.13
CA GLY A 192 7.51 9.97 -7.53
C GLY A 192 8.29 10.08 -6.22
N TRP A 193 9.45 10.77 -6.22
CA TRP A 193 10.28 10.89 -5.01
C TRP A 193 9.59 11.62 -3.86
N LEU A 194 8.81 12.67 -4.15
CA LEU A 194 8.12 13.47 -3.13
C LEU A 194 6.93 12.75 -2.48
N THR A 195 6.56 11.54 -2.93
CA THR A 195 5.42 10.78 -2.40
C THR A 195 5.81 9.59 -1.52
N THR A 196 7.08 9.55 -1.06
CA THR A 196 7.76 8.60 -0.14
C THR A 196 7.63 7.10 -0.42
N VAL A 197 6.44 6.55 -0.66
CA VAL A 197 6.26 5.10 -0.87
C VAL A 197 6.89 4.60 -2.19
N VAL A 198 7.24 5.51 -3.09
CA VAL A 198 7.64 5.23 -4.47
C VAL A 198 9.15 4.97 -4.60
N TYR A 199 9.92 4.83 -3.51
CA TYR A 199 11.38 4.69 -3.65
C TYR A 199 11.79 3.47 -4.48
N PHE A 200 11.28 2.30 -4.11
CA PHE A 200 11.51 1.07 -4.87
C PHE A 200 10.85 1.15 -6.25
N GLY A 201 9.65 1.74 -6.34
CA GLY A 201 8.92 1.91 -7.59
C GLY A 201 9.72 2.69 -8.62
N ASN A 202 10.29 3.84 -8.24
CA ASN A 202 11.13 4.67 -9.11
C ASN A 202 12.42 3.95 -9.54
N LEU A 203 13.06 3.19 -8.64
CA LEU A 203 14.25 2.40 -9.01
C LEU A 203 13.91 1.31 -10.02
N TYR A 204 12.78 0.62 -9.83
CA TYR A 204 12.31 -0.40 -10.74
C TYR A 204 11.86 0.21 -12.09
N ILE A 205 11.18 1.36 -12.09
CA ILE A 205 10.83 2.11 -13.30
C ILE A 205 12.10 2.55 -14.03
N PHE A 206 13.10 3.10 -13.33
CA PHE A 206 14.37 3.49 -13.93
C PHE A 206 15.03 2.33 -14.66
N THR A 207 15.19 1.20 -13.98
CA THR A 207 15.89 0.02 -14.49
C THR A 207 15.21 -0.52 -15.74
N THR A 208 13.88 -0.52 -15.74
CA THR A 208 13.08 -1.06 -16.84
C THR A 208 12.96 -0.09 -18.02
N LEU A 209 12.89 1.21 -17.74
CA LEU A 209 12.93 2.26 -18.75
C LEU A 209 14.31 2.32 -19.42
N LEU A 210 15.39 2.13 -18.67
CA LEU A 210 16.74 1.99 -19.21
C LEU A 210 16.82 0.81 -20.18
N ALA A 211 16.31 -0.36 -19.81
CA ALA A 211 16.27 -1.52 -20.69
C ALA A 211 15.47 -1.22 -21.98
N PHE A 212 14.37 -0.49 -21.88
CA PHE A 212 13.57 -0.09 -23.05
C PHE A 212 14.29 0.94 -23.93
N VAL A 213 14.99 1.92 -23.33
CA VAL A 213 15.82 2.91 -24.04
C VAL A 213 16.97 2.22 -24.79
N VAL A 214 17.65 1.25 -24.16
CA VAL A 214 18.70 0.44 -24.80
C VAL A 214 18.12 -0.30 -26.00
N PHE A 215 16.98 -0.97 -25.84
CA PHE A 215 16.29 -1.65 -26.94
C PHE A 215 15.96 -0.70 -28.11
N LEU A 216 15.38 0.48 -27.82
CA LEU A 216 15.06 1.48 -28.82
C LEU A 216 16.32 2.04 -29.51
N GLY A 217 17.38 2.26 -28.75
CA GLY A 217 18.67 2.72 -29.27
C GLY A 217 19.33 1.72 -30.21
N ILE A 218 19.32 0.43 -29.87
CA ILE A 218 19.80 -0.64 -30.76
C ILE A 218 18.96 -0.66 -32.05
N LYS A 219 17.64 -0.49 -31.94
CA LYS A 219 16.73 -0.55 -33.08
C LYS A 219 16.83 0.67 -34.01
N HIS A 220 17.07 1.86 -33.48
CA HIS A 220 17.01 3.13 -34.23
C HIS A 220 18.38 3.81 -34.44
N GLY A 221 19.46 3.26 -33.89
CA GLY A 221 20.83 3.71 -34.10
C GLY A 221 21.39 4.61 -32.99
N LYS A 222 22.71 4.85 -33.04
CA LYS A 222 23.50 5.50 -31.97
C LYS A 222 23.02 6.90 -31.60
N ILE A 223 22.64 7.73 -32.58
CA ILE A 223 22.19 9.12 -32.31
C ILE A 223 20.91 9.11 -31.46
N VAL A 224 19.96 8.24 -31.80
CA VAL A 224 18.72 8.08 -31.02
C VAL A 224 19.03 7.52 -29.63
N PHE A 225 19.93 6.52 -29.54
CA PHE A 225 20.35 5.96 -28.26
C PHE A 225 20.89 7.04 -27.30
N TYR A 226 21.87 7.84 -27.73
CA TYR A 226 22.44 8.90 -26.89
C TYR A 226 21.42 9.95 -26.50
N ARG A 227 20.51 10.31 -27.42
CA ARG A 227 19.44 11.25 -27.12
C ARG A 227 18.48 10.72 -26.06
N LEU A 228 18.07 9.46 -26.16
CA LEU A 228 17.17 8.84 -25.18
C LEU A 228 17.86 8.64 -23.83
N ILE A 229 19.14 8.25 -23.81
CA ILE A 229 19.94 8.16 -22.59
C ILE A 229 20.10 9.54 -21.95
N ALA A 230 20.40 10.59 -22.72
CA ALA A 230 20.50 11.96 -22.21
C ALA A 230 19.16 12.43 -21.61
N ALA A 231 18.03 12.11 -22.23
CA ALA A 231 16.72 12.42 -21.68
C ALA A 231 16.42 11.68 -20.37
N LEU A 232 16.73 10.37 -20.33
CA LEU A 232 16.56 9.55 -19.15
C LEU A 232 17.44 10.06 -18.00
N ALA A 233 18.72 10.32 -18.28
CA ALA A 233 19.67 10.88 -17.32
C ALA A 233 19.23 12.25 -16.82
N ALA A 234 18.81 13.17 -17.71
CA ALA A 234 18.31 14.48 -17.32
C ALA A 234 17.06 14.37 -16.44
N SER A 235 16.10 13.51 -16.82
CA SER A 235 14.87 13.28 -16.06
C SER A 235 15.17 12.77 -14.64
N PHE A 236 16.05 11.78 -14.52
CA PHE A 236 16.38 11.21 -13.22
C PHE A 236 17.30 12.12 -12.40
N LEU A 237 18.27 12.80 -12.99
CA LEU A 237 19.16 13.72 -12.28
C LEU A 237 18.36 14.90 -11.72
N ILE A 238 17.64 15.64 -12.58
CA ILE A 238 16.90 16.83 -12.17
C ILE A 238 15.75 16.44 -11.23
N GLY A 239 15.01 15.38 -11.56
CA GLY A 239 13.94 14.88 -10.72
C GLY A 239 14.42 14.44 -9.33
N SER A 240 15.58 13.77 -9.24
CA SER A 240 16.17 13.37 -7.96
C SER A 240 16.78 14.54 -7.19
N LEU A 241 17.28 15.58 -7.87
CA LEU A 241 17.71 16.82 -7.20
C LEU A 241 16.52 17.53 -6.52
N ILE A 242 15.36 17.57 -7.17
CA ILE A 242 14.12 18.07 -6.54
C ILE A 242 13.69 17.13 -5.41
N GLY A 243 13.72 15.82 -5.67
CA GLY A 243 13.40 14.77 -4.69
C GLY A 243 14.37 14.68 -3.51
N ALA A 244 15.55 15.32 -3.58
CA ALA A 244 16.57 15.27 -2.53
C ALA A 244 16.06 15.83 -1.20
N LEU A 245 15.11 16.78 -1.26
CA LEU A 245 14.39 17.30 -0.09
C LEU A 245 13.74 16.18 0.75
N GLN A 246 13.33 15.09 0.11
CA GLN A 246 12.71 13.93 0.73
C GLN A 246 13.69 12.76 0.88
N LEU A 247 14.53 12.52 -0.12
CA LEU A 247 15.43 11.36 -0.17
C LEU A 247 16.56 11.44 0.85
N VAL A 248 17.17 12.61 1.05
CA VAL A 248 18.33 12.76 1.94
C VAL A 248 17.96 12.45 3.39
N PRO A 249 16.90 13.03 3.98
CA PRO A 249 16.49 12.67 5.33
C PRO A 249 16.13 11.20 5.52
N VAL A 250 15.43 10.63 4.53
CA VAL A 250 15.02 9.23 4.57
C VAL A 250 16.23 8.31 4.51
N TYR A 251 17.22 8.62 3.68
CA TYR A 251 18.47 7.86 3.63
C TYR A 251 19.20 7.90 4.98
N ILE A 252 19.29 9.07 5.61
CA ILE A 252 19.91 9.24 6.94
C ILE A 252 19.16 8.40 7.98
N MET A 253 17.82 8.50 8.02
CA MET A 253 17.00 7.80 9.00
C MET A 253 16.94 6.29 8.77
N ALA A 254 17.01 5.85 7.51
CA ALA A 254 17.10 4.43 7.17
C ALA A 254 18.37 3.76 7.71
N GLN A 255 19.44 4.52 8.01
CA GLN A 255 20.63 3.99 8.68
C GLN A 255 20.37 3.61 10.15
N PHE A 256 19.32 4.16 10.77
CA PHE A 256 18.94 3.89 12.15
C PHE A 256 17.72 2.97 12.27
N SER A 257 17.14 2.56 11.15
CA SER A 257 16.02 1.62 11.11
C SER A 257 16.54 0.18 10.95
N GLY A 258 15.64 -0.80 11.06
CA GLY A 258 15.97 -2.21 10.85
C GLY A 258 16.56 -2.52 9.46
N ARG A 259 16.45 -1.57 8.53
CA ARG A 259 16.87 -1.69 7.12
C ARG A 259 18.36 -1.38 6.89
N SER A 260 19.08 -0.87 7.89
CA SER A 260 20.45 -0.34 7.72
C SER A 260 21.48 -1.38 7.26
N ALA A 261 21.36 -2.63 7.72
CA ALA A 261 22.25 -3.72 7.33
C ALA A 261 21.89 -4.36 5.97
N GLY A 262 20.80 -3.89 5.33
CA GLY A 262 20.17 -4.58 4.22
C GLY A 262 19.48 -5.88 4.65
N LEU A 263 18.70 -6.45 3.74
CA LEU A 263 17.90 -7.65 4.01
C LEU A 263 18.64 -8.92 3.62
N ALA A 264 18.63 -9.89 4.53
CA ALA A 264 18.93 -11.26 4.16
C ALA A 264 17.94 -11.77 3.11
N TYR A 265 18.39 -12.61 2.18
CA TYR A 265 17.58 -13.09 1.06
C TYR A 265 16.23 -13.70 1.50
N GLN A 266 16.23 -14.49 2.57
CA GLN A 266 15.02 -15.12 3.10
C GLN A 266 13.98 -14.09 3.56
N VAL A 267 14.42 -12.95 4.10
CA VAL A 267 13.57 -11.84 4.51
C VAL A 267 13.16 -11.00 3.30
N ALA A 268 14.09 -10.72 2.39
CA ALA A 268 13.82 -9.98 1.15
C ALA A 268 12.78 -10.68 0.26
N GLN A 269 12.73 -12.01 0.31
CA GLN A 269 11.69 -12.84 -0.35
C GLN A 269 10.34 -12.83 0.35
N GLY A 270 10.14 -12.01 1.39
CA GLY A 270 8.81 -11.71 1.89
C GLY A 270 7.86 -11.38 0.73
N TYR A 271 6.60 -11.83 0.84
CA TYR A 271 5.56 -11.63 -0.17
C TYR A 271 5.80 -12.27 -1.56
N ALA A 272 6.86 -13.07 -1.75
CA ALA A 272 7.13 -13.73 -3.03
C ALA A 272 5.96 -14.59 -3.53
N ILE A 273 5.78 -14.63 -4.86
CA ILE A 273 4.74 -15.43 -5.51
C ILE A 273 5.13 -16.91 -5.44
N GLY A 274 4.36 -17.73 -4.73
CA GLY A 274 4.51 -19.18 -4.81
C GLY A 274 3.88 -19.76 -6.08
N PHE A 275 4.16 -21.02 -6.36
CA PHE A 275 3.68 -21.66 -7.59
C PHE A 275 2.15 -21.81 -7.64
N LYS A 276 1.49 -22.01 -6.50
CA LYS A 276 0.02 -22.10 -6.45
C LYS A 276 -0.62 -20.73 -6.71
N GLU A 277 0.03 -19.66 -6.29
CA GLU A 277 -0.42 -18.28 -6.46
C GLU A 277 -0.41 -17.86 -7.94
N LEU A 278 0.33 -18.53 -8.82
CA LEU A 278 0.22 -18.32 -10.27
C LEU A 278 -1.20 -18.61 -10.81
N LEU A 279 -1.99 -19.41 -10.11
CA LEU A 279 -3.39 -19.64 -10.47
C LEU A 279 -4.24 -18.37 -10.29
N ASN A 280 -3.77 -17.38 -9.51
CA ASN A 280 -4.45 -16.07 -9.36
C ASN A 280 -4.53 -15.27 -10.67
N PHE A 281 -3.82 -15.65 -11.75
CA PHE A 281 -4.03 -15.05 -13.06
C PHE A 281 -5.45 -15.29 -13.59
N VAL A 282 -6.05 -16.46 -13.31
CA VAL A 282 -7.31 -16.90 -13.94
C VAL A 282 -8.56 -16.67 -13.08
N HIS A 283 -8.44 -16.04 -11.92
CA HIS A 283 -9.60 -15.68 -11.11
C HIS A 283 -9.42 -14.42 -10.28
N LEU A 284 -10.54 -13.84 -9.86
CA LEU A 284 -10.60 -12.70 -8.94
C LEU A 284 -10.13 -13.12 -7.53
N THR A 285 -8.83 -13.08 -7.27
CA THR A 285 -8.31 -13.52 -5.96
C THR A 285 -8.62 -12.49 -4.85
N PRO A 286 -9.18 -12.93 -3.71
CA PRO A 286 -9.33 -12.07 -2.53
C PRO A 286 -8.03 -12.00 -1.70
N GLN A 287 -6.99 -12.78 -2.04
CA GLN A 287 -5.79 -12.90 -1.22
C GLN A 287 -4.97 -11.61 -1.22
N ARG A 288 -4.85 -10.97 -0.05
CA ARG A 288 -4.07 -9.74 0.19
C ARG A 288 -2.61 -9.95 0.56
N GLY A 289 -2.24 -11.19 0.90
CA GLY A 289 -0.87 -11.51 1.31
C GLY A 289 0.18 -11.42 0.20
N LEU A 290 -0.20 -11.08 -1.04
CA LEU A 290 0.72 -10.85 -2.14
C LEU A 290 0.69 -9.37 -2.50
N GLU A 291 1.85 -8.73 -2.49
CA GLU A 291 2.05 -7.38 -3.03
C GLU A 291 2.03 -7.35 -4.57
N ALA A 292 1.60 -8.46 -5.20
CA ALA A 292 1.41 -8.60 -6.63
C ALA A 292 0.07 -9.28 -6.92
N TYR A 293 -0.88 -8.52 -7.45
CA TYR A 293 -2.05 -9.12 -8.07
C TYR A 293 -1.70 -9.58 -9.47
N LEU A 294 -1.91 -10.86 -9.73
CA LEU A 294 -1.66 -11.44 -11.05
C LEU A 294 -2.87 -11.33 -11.98
N TYR A 295 -4.03 -11.02 -11.43
CA TYR A 295 -5.25 -10.88 -12.20
C TYR A 295 -5.21 -9.61 -13.06
N LEU A 296 -5.31 -9.76 -14.39
CA LEU A 296 -5.30 -8.65 -15.35
C LEU A 296 -6.68 -8.35 -15.94
N GLY A 297 -7.70 -9.12 -15.53
CA GLY A 297 -9.00 -9.26 -16.21
C GLY A 297 -9.02 -10.45 -17.17
N ILE A 298 -10.15 -11.15 -17.31
CA ILE A 298 -10.24 -12.36 -18.14
C ILE A 298 -10.10 -12.05 -19.64
N ALA A 299 -10.77 -11.00 -20.12
CA ALA A 299 -10.63 -10.57 -21.52
C ALA A 299 -9.19 -10.09 -21.82
N PRO A 300 -8.58 -9.21 -21.01
CA PRO A 300 -7.16 -8.88 -21.12
C PRO A 300 -6.24 -10.10 -21.07
N LEU A 301 -6.40 -11.03 -20.13
CA LEU A 301 -5.53 -12.20 -20.01
C LEU A 301 -5.54 -13.04 -21.29
N MET A 302 -6.71 -13.25 -21.90
CA MET A 302 -6.79 -13.97 -23.17
C MET A 302 -6.05 -13.22 -24.29
N LEU A 303 -6.17 -11.89 -24.34
CA LEU A 303 -5.46 -11.04 -25.29
C LEU A 303 -3.94 -11.02 -25.03
N LEU A 304 -3.51 -11.05 -23.77
CA LEU A 304 -2.10 -11.22 -23.39
C LEU A 304 -1.56 -12.52 -23.99
N ILE A 305 -2.28 -13.64 -23.91
CA ILE A 305 -1.86 -14.90 -24.53
C ILE A 305 -1.75 -14.75 -26.06
N PHE A 306 -2.71 -14.07 -26.70
CA PHE A 306 -2.63 -13.81 -28.15
C PHE A 306 -1.40 -13.00 -28.56
N SER A 307 -0.92 -12.11 -27.70
CA SER A 307 0.28 -11.30 -27.96
C SER A 307 1.56 -12.14 -28.13
N PHE A 308 1.59 -13.37 -27.59
CA PHE A 308 2.73 -14.29 -27.74
C PHE A 308 2.90 -14.77 -29.18
N PHE A 309 1.87 -14.63 -30.00
CA PHE A 309 1.93 -14.92 -31.44
C PHE A 309 2.25 -13.69 -32.29
N SER A 310 2.31 -12.50 -31.69
CA SER A 310 2.74 -11.29 -32.39
C SER A 310 4.21 -11.40 -32.79
N LYS A 311 4.51 -11.02 -34.04
CA LYS A 311 5.87 -10.91 -34.58
C LYS A 311 6.48 -9.52 -34.38
N ASN A 312 5.73 -8.58 -33.77
CA ASN A 312 6.20 -7.22 -33.56
C ASN A 312 7.41 -7.23 -32.61
N PRO A 313 8.54 -6.57 -32.95
CA PRO A 313 9.74 -6.57 -32.12
C PRO A 313 9.53 -5.90 -30.76
N ILE A 314 8.67 -4.90 -30.67
CA ILE A 314 8.31 -4.24 -29.41
C ILE A 314 7.50 -5.21 -28.54
N ALA A 315 6.54 -5.93 -29.12
CA ALA A 315 5.81 -6.99 -28.40
C ALA A 315 6.77 -8.10 -27.91
N LYS A 316 7.78 -8.46 -28.72
CA LYS A 316 8.82 -9.42 -28.30
C LYS A 316 9.64 -8.91 -27.10
N PHE A 317 10.02 -7.63 -27.09
CA PHE A 317 10.69 -7.01 -25.94
C PHE A 317 9.83 -7.10 -24.68
N PHE A 318 8.58 -6.62 -24.74
CA PHE A 318 7.68 -6.63 -23.59
C PHE A 318 7.30 -8.05 -23.13
N ARG A 319 7.34 -9.04 -24.02
CA ARG A 319 7.15 -10.46 -23.67
C ARG A 319 8.27 -10.97 -22.78
N TRP A 320 9.51 -10.78 -23.20
CA TRP A 320 10.66 -11.17 -22.38
C TRP A 320 10.68 -10.38 -21.08
N PHE A 321 10.36 -9.10 -21.14
CA PHE A 321 10.29 -8.27 -19.95
C PHE A 321 9.23 -8.77 -18.94
N PHE A 322 8.01 -9.07 -19.40
CA PHE A 322 6.96 -9.68 -18.58
C PHE A 322 7.43 -11.00 -17.94
N LEU A 323 8.01 -11.90 -18.74
CA LEU A 323 8.48 -13.20 -18.28
C LEU A 323 9.62 -13.10 -17.27
N ILE A 324 10.56 -12.16 -17.47
CA ILE A 324 11.66 -11.91 -16.53
C ILE A 324 11.14 -11.32 -15.22
N ALA A 325 10.23 -10.34 -15.29
CA ALA A 325 9.59 -9.77 -14.10
C ALA A 325 8.85 -10.85 -13.30
N LEU A 326 8.11 -11.72 -13.97
CA LEU A 326 7.45 -12.87 -13.35
C LEU A 326 8.47 -13.84 -12.73
N ALA A 327 9.56 -14.15 -13.45
CA ALA A 327 10.61 -15.04 -12.95
C ALA A 327 11.33 -14.47 -11.72
N ILE A 328 11.56 -13.15 -11.64
CA ILE A 328 12.11 -12.48 -10.45
C ILE A 328 11.12 -12.59 -9.28
N SER A 329 9.83 -12.49 -9.57
CA SER A 329 8.78 -12.42 -8.55
C SER A 329 8.48 -13.75 -7.85
N ILE A 330 8.87 -14.88 -8.46
CA ILE A 330 8.64 -16.23 -7.92
C ILE A 330 9.51 -16.50 -6.68
N LYS A 331 8.93 -17.17 -5.68
CA LYS A 331 9.61 -17.62 -4.46
C LYS A 331 10.81 -18.51 -4.80
N GLY A 332 11.98 -18.20 -4.24
CA GLY A 332 13.23 -18.91 -4.52
C GLY A 332 13.94 -18.46 -5.81
N SER A 333 13.52 -17.36 -6.45
CA SER A 333 14.12 -16.91 -7.72
C SER A 333 15.62 -16.59 -7.61
N PRO A 334 16.49 -17.25 -8.40
CA PRO A 334 17.91 -16.91 -8.46
C PRO A 334 18.16 -15.52 -9.06
N LEU A 335 17.24 -15.03 -9.90
CA LEU A 335 17.33 -13.68 -10.44
C LEU A 335 17.11 -12.63 -9.35
N PHE A 336 16.13 -12.85 -8.48
CA PHE A 336 15.93 -11.98 -7.31
C PHE A 336 17.13 -12.03 -6.36
N TRP A 337 17.70 -13.22 -6.14
CA TRP A 337 18.92 -13.37 -5.33
C TRP A 337 20.09 -12.52 -5.85
N LEU A 338 20.27 -12.43 -7.17
CA LEU A 338 21.27 -11.56 -7.79
C LEU A 338 20.93 -10.08 -7.61
N ILE A 339 19.66 -9.70 -7.76
CA ILE A 339 19.23 -8.31 -7.67
C ILE A 339 19.45 -7.74 -6.27
N ILE A 340 19.11 -8.50 -5.22
CA ILE A 340 19.28 -8.01 -3.83
C ILE A 340 20.75 -7.82 -3.43
N LYS A 341 21.71 -8.34 -4.21
CA LYS A 341 23.15 -8.11 -4.01
C LYS A 341 23.59 -6.74 -4.53
N LEU A 342 22.78 -6.09 -5.37
CA LEU A 342 23.08 -4.77 -5.90
C LEU A 342 22.87 -3.70 -4.82
N PRO A 343 23.72 -2.65 -4.76
CA PRO A 343 23.48 -1.51 -3.92
C PRO A 343 22.08 -0.93 -4.12
N LEU A 344 21.47 -0.40 -3.06
CA LEU A 344 20.09 0.10 -3.01
C LEU A 344 19.02 -0.99 -3.03
N PHE A 345 19.15 -2.03 -3.86
CA PHE A 345 18.17 -3.12 -3.92
C PHE A 345 18.16 -3.99 -2.65
N SER A 346 19.28 -4.08 -1.92
CA SER A 346 19.37 -4.78 -0.64
C SER A 346 18.47 -4.20 0.46
N TYR A 347 17.99 -2.96 0.33
CA TYR A 347 17.13 -2.31 1.33
C TYR A 347 15.64 -2.68 1.17
N PHE A 348 15.25 -3.30 0.05
CA PHE A 348 13.85 -3.52 -0.29
C PHE A 348 13.47 -5.00 -0.23
N GLN A 349 12.32 -5.26 0.40
CA GLN A 349 11.67 -6.57 0.42
C GLN A 349 10.61 -6.68 -0.69
N GLY A 350 10.06 -7.88 -0.86
CA GLY A 350 8.92 -8.08 -1.75
C GLY A 350 9.37 -8.42 -3.16
N SER A 351 9.85 -9.65 -3.40
CA SER A 351 10.19 -10.06 -4.78
C SER A 351 8.97 -9.96 -5.70
N ALA A 352 7.78 -10.24 -5.17
CA ALA A 352 6.51 -10.06 -5.87
C ALA A 352 6.32 -8.63 -6.40
N ARG A 353 6.88 -7.61 -5.74
CA ARG A 353 6.75 -6.22 -6.20
C ARG A 353 7.20 -6.06 -7.63
N PHE A 354 8.19 -6.82 -8.13
CA PHE A 354 8.60 -6.77 -9.55
C PHE A 354 7.46 -7.03 -10.54
N MET A 355 6.37 -7.67 -10.13
CA MET A 355 5.18 -7.78 -10.95
C MET A 355 4.50 -6.45 -11.23
N PHE A 356 4.78 -5.33 -10.56
CA PHE A 356 4.18 -4.06 -10.96
C PHE A 356 4.68 -3.60 -12.34
N VAL A 357 6.00 -3.69 -12.58
CA VAL A 357 6.55 -3.49 -13.92
C VAL A 357 6.18 -4.62 -14.87
N GLY A 358 6.00 -5.83 -14.35
CA GLY A 358 5.45 -6.97 -15.07
C GLY A 358 4.04 -6.70 -15.59
N ALA A 359 3.11 -6.24 -14.75
CA ALA A 359 1.73 -5.95 -15.09
C ALA A 359 1.64 -4.81 -16.11
N PHE A 360 2.50 -3.79 -16.00
CA PHE A 360 2.65 -2.80 -17.08
C PHE A 360 3.07 -3.45 -18.41
N ALA A 361 4.10 -4.32 -18.41
CA ALA A 361 4.50 -5.05 -19.62
C ALA A 361 3.37 -5.94 -20.17
N GLY A 362 2.63 -6.60 -19.28
CA GLY A 362 1.42 -7.36 -19.58
C GLY A 362 0.37 -6.49 -20.26
N SER A 363 0.14 -5.27 -19.77
CA SER A 363 -0.81 -4.32 -20.36
C SER A 363 -0.44 -3.91 -21.80
N VAL A 364 0.87 -3.76 -22.08
CA VAL A 364 1.38 -3.51 -23.43
C VAL A 364 1.15 -4.71 -24.34
N LEU A 365 1.41 -5.91 -23.82
CA LEU A 365 1.14 -7.17 -24.51
C LEU A 365 -0.34 -7.36 -24.82
N VAL A 366 -1.24 -7.03 -23.89
CA VAL A 366 -2.70 -7.02 -24.12
C VAL A 366 -3.07 -6.16 -25.33
N GLY A 367 -2.50 -4.95 -25.43
CA GLY A 367 -2.69 -4.08 -26.58
C GLY A 367 -2.20 -4.69 -27.89
N PHE A 368 -1.00 -5.28 -27.92
CA PHE A 368 -0.51 -6.02 -29.10
C PHE A 368 -1.31 -7.30 -29.40
N GLY A 369 -1.90 -7.92 -28.39
CA GLY A 369 -2.84 -9.03 -28.52
C GLY A 369 -4.10 -8.62 -29.27
N CYS A 370 -4.62 -7.41 -29.00
CA CYS A 370 -5.72 -6.84 -29.76
C CYS A 370 -5.36 -6.66 -31.25
N GLU A 371 -4.19 -6.09 -31.53
CA GLU A 371 -3.71 -5.91 -32.91
C GLU A 371 -3.51 -7.25 -33.63
N TYR A 372 -2.98 -8.25 -32.93
CA TYR A 372 -2.83 -9.60 -33.47
C TYR A 372 -4.18 -10.22 -33.86
N VAL A 373 -5.19 -10.09 -32.98
CA VAL A 373 -6.55 -10.58 -33.23
C VAL A 373 -7.21 -9.82 -34.39
N LEU A 374 -6.96 -8.52 -34.53
CA LEU A 374 -7.47 -7.75 -35.67
C LEU A 374 -6.82 -8.17 -37.01
N GLY A 375 -5.59 -8.71 -36.97
CA GLY A 375 -4.89 -9.22 -38.15
C GLY A 375 -5.45 -10.52 -38.75
N GLY A 376 -6.47 -11.15 -38.13
CA GLY A 376 -7.29 -12.20 -38.76
C GLY A 376 -6.68 -13.62 -38.88
N ALA A 377 -5.41 -13.83 -38.53
CA ALA A 377 -4.74 -15.11 -38.74
C ALA A 377 -5.07 -16.18 -37.68
N ILE A 378 -5.74 -17.27 -38.10
CA ILE A 378 -5.90 -18.55 -37.35
C ILE A 378 -6.47 -18.34 -35.92
N ILE A 379 -7.49 -17.51 -35.79
CA ILE A 379 -8.04 -17.15 -34.47
C ILE A 379 -8.91 -18.27 -33.90
N LYS A 380 -9.74 -18.94 -34.71
CA LYS A 380 -10.74 -19.90 -34.21
C LYS A 380 -10.14 -21.09 -33.45
N LYS A 381 -9.17 -21.79 -34.04
CA LYS A 381 -8.53 -22.97 -33.40
C LYS A 381 -7.82 -22.57 -32.11
N ARG A 382 -7.11 -21.44 -32.13
CA ARG A 382 -6.36 -20.94 -30.97
C ARG A 382 -7.29 -20.44 -29.87
N LEU A 383 -8.36 -19.75 -30.23
CA LEU A 383 -9.37 -19.29 -29.28
C LEU A 383 -9.91 -20.46 -28.46
N THR A 384 -10.41 -21.51 -29.11
CA THR A 384 -10.96 -22.68 -28.41
C THR A 384 -9.90 -23.34 -27.51
N ALA A 385 -8.67 -23.51 -27.99
CA ALA A 385 -7.59 -24.09 -27.19
C ALA A 385 -7.24 -23.24 -25.96
N ILE A 386 -7.15 -21.91 -26.12
CA ILE A 386 -6.86 -20.97 -25.02
C ILE A 386 -8.01 -20.98 -24.01
N THR A 387 -9.26 -20.93 -24.46
CA THR A 387 -10.44 -21.00 -23.59
C THR A 387 -10.46 -22.30 -22.78
N ILE A 388 -10.20 -23.45 -23.42
CA ILE A 388 -10.10 -24.74 -22.72
C ILE A 388 -8.97 -24.70 -21.70
N GLY A 389 -7.78 -24.23 -22.08
CA GLY A 389 -6.64 -24.11 -21.16
C GLY A 389 -6.95 -23.25 -19.93
N MET A 390 -7.57 -22.09 -20.13
CA MET A 390 -7.99 -21.21 -19.03
C MET A 390 -9.06 -21.88 -18.15
N ALA A 391 -10.04 -22.55 -18.74
CA ALA A 391 -11.06 -23.29 -17.98
C ALA A 391 -10.45 -24.45 -17.17
N SER A 392 -9.46 -25.16 -17.73
CA SER A 392 -8.72 -26.19 -17.00
C SER A 392 -7.93 -25.61 -15.82
N LEU A 393 -7.29 -24.45 -15.99
CA LEU A 393 -6.60 -23.76 -14.90
C LEU A 393 -7.58 -23.27 -13.82
N MET A 394 -8.77 -22.80 -14.20
CA MET A 394 -9.84 -22.44 -13.26
C MET A 394 -10.31 -23.65 -12.44
N ILE A 395 -10.51 -24.81 -13.07
CA ILE A 395 -10.84 -26.05 -12.36
C ILE A 395 -9.70 -26.44 -11.40
N LEU A 396 -8.45 -26.38 -11.86
CA LEU A 396 -7.27 -26.63 -11.02
C LEU A 396 -7.22 -25.67 -9.82
N THR A 397 -7.58 -24.41 -10.01
CA THR A 397 -7.66 -23.40 -8.94
C THR A 397 -8.61 -23.84 -7.82
N ILE A 398 -9.80 -24.31 -8.18
CA ILE A 398 -10.77 -24.84 -7.21
C ILE A 398 -10.18 -26.03 -6.44
N LEU A 399 -9.52 -26.95 -7.16
CA LEU A 399 -8.92 -28.16 -6.58
C LEU A 399 -7.74 -27.87 -5.63
N VAL A 400 -6.95 -26.82 -5.92
CA VAL A 400 -5.76 -26.44 -5.15
C VAL A 400 -6.10 -25.65 -3.91
N PHE A 401 -6.96 -24.62 -4.01
CA PHE A 401 -7.25 -23.75 -2.87
C PHE A 401 -8.37 -24.26 -1.97
N ARG A 402 -9.39 -24.94 -2.53
CA ARG A 402 -10.50 -25.56 -1.79
C ARG A 402 -11.23 -24.65 -0.79
N THR A 403 -11.30 -23.34 -1.04
CA THR A 403 -12.07 -22.40 -0.22
C THR A 403 -13.32 -21.92 -0.95
N GLN A 404 -14.37 -21.60 -0.19
CA GLN A 404 -15.63 -21.10 -0.72
C GLN A 404 -15.45 -19.77 -1.47
N THR A 405 -14.61 -18.86 -0.95
CA THR A 405 -14.32 -17.58 -1.59
C THR A 405 -13.63 -17.76 -2.94
N VAL A 406 -12.68 -18.71 -3.03
CA VAL A 406 -12.03 -19.03 -4.31
C VAL A 406 -13.03 -19.67 -5.28
N PHE A 407 -13.90 -20.57 -4.83
CA PHE A 407 -14.94 -21.15 -5.67
C PHE A 407 -15.84 -20.09 -6.32
N TYR A 408 -16.35 -19.12 -5.54
CA TYR A 408 -17.17 -18.03 -6.08
C TYR A 408 -16.38 -17.14 -7.05
N SER A 409 -15.12 -16.83 -6.73
CA SER A 409 -14.28 -16.03 -7.63
C SER A 409 -14.03 -16.71 -8.98
N VAL A 410 -13.83 -18.04 -8.98
CA VAL A 410 -13.65 -18.83 -10.19
C VAL A 410 -14.96 -18.89 -10.99
N LEU A 411 -16.12 -19.03 -10.32
CA LEU A 411 -17.42 -19.02 -11.00
C LEU A 411 -17.66 -17.69 -11.73
N ILE A 412 -17.40 -16.55 -11.08
CA ILE A 412 -17.52 -15.22 -11.71
C ILE A 412 -16.57 -15.15 -12.91
N SER A 413 -15.33 -15.59 -12.75
CA SER A 413 -14.32 -15.55 -13.81
C SER A 413 -14.67 -16.48 -14.99
N ALA A 414 -15.32 -17.62 -14.73
CA ALA A 414 -15.83 -18.53 -15.75
C ALA A 414 -17.00 -17.93 -16.55
N VAL A 415 -17.86 -17.12 -15.91
CA VAL A 415 -18.90 -16.34 -16.61
C VAL A 415 -18.24 -15.36 -17.57
N PHE A 416 -17.25 -14.58 -17.11
CA PHE A 416 -16.50 -13.68 -17.98
C PHE A 416 -15.81 -14.43 -19.13
N LEU A 417 -15.16 -15.57 -18.87
CA LEU A 417 -14.52 -16.38 -19.90
C LEU A 417 -15.53 -16.87 -20.96
N THR A 418 -16.71 -17.29 -20.52
CA THR A 418 -17.80 -17.72 -21.41
C THR A 418 -18.29 -16.55 -22.27
N LEU A 419 -18.51 -15.37 -21.67
CA LEU A 419 -18.91 -14.17 -22.41
C LEU A 419 -17.84 -13.75 -23.42
N VAL A 420 -16.56 -13.77 -23.04
CA VAL A 420 -15.43 -13.52 -23.95
C VAL A 420 -15.49 -14.49 -25.13
N TYR A 421 -15.57 -15.80 -24.87
CA TYR A 421 -15.63 -16.82 -25.91
C TYR A 421 -16.81 -16.60 -26.87
N LEU A 422 -17.99 -16.30 -26.34
CA LEU A 422 -19.18 -16.00 -27.14
C LEU A 422 -19.01 -14.73 -27.98
N ILE A 423 -18.50 -13.63 -27.40
CA ILE A 423 -18.22 -12.39 -28.12
C ILE A 423 -17.26 -12.65 -29.27
N PHE A 424 -16.17 -13.38 -29.05
CA PHE A 424 -15.24 -13.74 -30.11
C PHE A 424 -15.94 -14.57 -31.20
N LYS A 425 -16.67 -15.62 -30.83
CA LYS A 425 -17.35 -16.52 -31.78
C LYS A 425 -18.40 -15.82 -32.63
N LEU A 426 -19.18 -14.92 -32.03
CA LEU A 426 -20.22 -14.13 -32.72
C LEU A 426 -19.61 -13.01 -33.57
N SER A 427 -18.52 -12.40 -33.10
CA SER A 427 -17.88 -11.26 -33.77
C SER A 427 -16.91 -11.66 -34.88
N VAL A 428 -16.62 -12.96 -35.08
CA VAL A 428 -15.77 -13.41 -36.20
C VAL A 428 -16.28 -12.88 -37.55
N LYS A 429 -17.59 -12.69 -37.70
CA LYS A 429 -18.20 -12.14 -38.93
C LYS A 429 -18.18 -10.60 -38.99
N LYS A 430 -18.00 -9.91 -37.87
CA LYS A 430 -18.06 -8.44 -37.73
C LYS A 430 -16.96 -7.95 -36.78
N LEU A 431 -15.71 -8.03 -37.24
CA LEU A 431 -14.51 -7.72 -36.44
C LEU A 431 -14.53 -6.32 -35.82
N LEU A 432 -15.25 -5.37 -36.44
CA LEU A 432 -15.44 -4.00 -35.95
C LEU A 432 -16.12 -3.90 -34.57
N LEU A 433 -16.93 -4.90 -34.18
CA LEU A 433 -17.64 -4.92 -32.89
C LEU A 433 -16.88 -5.66 -31.78
N LEU A 434 -15.86 -6.45 -32.13
CA LEU A 434 -15.15 -7.31 -31.18
C LEU A 434 -14.50 -6.51 -30.05
N LEU A 435 -13.59 -5.59 -30.38
CA LEU A 435 -12.85 -4.85 -29.36
C LEU A 435 -13.71 -3.87 -28.53
N PRO A 436 -14.71 -3.15 -29.10
CA PRO A 436 -15.64 -2.38 -28.29
C PRO A 436 -16.37 -3.23 -27.23
N LEU A 437 -16.86 -4.41 -27.60
CA LEU A 437 -17.54 -5.31 -26.67
C LEU A 437 -16.59 -5.86 -25.59
N LEU A 438 -15.36 -6.21 -25.97
CA LEU A 438 -14.33 -6.61 -24.99
C LEU A 438 -13.93 -5.45 -24.06
N THR A 439 -13.96 -4.20 -24.55
CA THR A 439 -13.70 -3.02 -23.71
C THR A 439 -14.80 -2.87 -22.65
N ILE A 440 -16.07 -2.95 -23.06
CA ILE A 440 -17.20 -2.93 -22.12
C ILE A 440 -17.07 -4.05 -21.09
N LEU A 441 -16.76 -5.27 -21.55
CA LEU A 441 -16.58 -6.41 -20.65
C LEU A 441 -15.41 -6.22 -19.69
N THR A 442 -14.31 -5.61 -20.14
CA THR A 442 -13.15 -5.29 -19.28
C THR A 442 -13.51 -4.23 -18.23
N VAL A 443 -14.34 -3.23 -18.58
CA VAL A 443 -14.86 -2.25 -17.61
C VAL A 443 -15.77 -2.92 -16.58
N LEU A 444 -16.64 -3.84 -17.01
CA LEU A 444 -17.50 -4.60 -16.09
C LEU A 444 -16.68 -5.52 -15.17
N ASP A 445 -15.66 -6.19 -15.71
CA ASP A 445 -14.71 -7.01 -14.95
C ASP A 445 -13.97 -6.17 -13.90
N MET A 446 -13.46 -5.00 -14.30
CA MET A 446 -12.83 -4.04 -13.38
C MET A 446 -13.79 -3.55 -12.31
N ALA A 447 -15.03 -3.21 -12.65
CA ALA A 447 -16.03 -2.77 -11.68
C ALA A 447 -16.38 -3.90 -10.69
N MET A 448 -16.62 -5.11 -11.19
CA MET A 448 -16.85 -6.30 -10.37
C MET A 448 -15.68 -6.59 -9.45
N PHE A 449 -14.45 -6.50 -9.97
CA PHE A 449 -13.23 -6.67 -9.20
C PHE A 449 -13.11 -5.59 -8.13
N PHE A 450 -13.27 -4.32 -8.50
CA PHE A 450 -13.21 -3.18 -7.58
C PHE A 450 -14.17 -3.36 -6.39
N TYR A 451 -15.44 -3.65 -6.66
CA TYR A 451 -16.44 -3.80 -5.60
C TYR A 451 -16.29 -5.10 -4.82
N SER A 452 -15.97 -6.22 -5.47
CA SER A 452 -15.78 -7.50 -4.76
C SER A 452 -14.53 -7.47 -3.89
N PHE A 453 -13.44 -6.89 -4.39
CA PHE A 453 -12.18 -6.75 -3.68
C PHE A 453 -12.31 -5.81 -2.48
N ASN A 454 -13.00 -4.69 -2.65
CA ASN A 454 -13.19 -3.72 -1.59
C ASN A 454 -14.36 -4.04 -0.67
N LYS A 455 -15.22 -5.04 -0.95
CA LYS A 455 -16.42 -5.33 -0.16
C LYS A 455 -16.13 -5.47 1.34
N SER A 456 -15.07 -6.19 1.69
CA SER A 456 -14.68 -6.38 3.09
C SER A 456 -13.87 -5.22 3.68
N PHE A 457 -13.66 -4.15 2.90
CA PHE A 457 -12.76 -3.04 3.22
C PHE A 457 -13.38 -1.67 3.02
N VAL A 458 -14.60 -1.59 2.49
CA VAL A 458 -15.36 -0.34 2.44
C VAL A 458 -16.15 -0.22 3.74
N ILE A 459 -15.78 0.73 4.58
CA ILE A 459 -16.46 1.02 5.85
C ILE A 459 -17.37 2.22 5.72
N ASP A 460 -18.43 2.22 6.52
CA ASP A 460 -19.20 3.43 6.69
C ASP A 460 -18.36 4.51 7.34
N ARG A 461 -18.38 5.72 6.77
CA ARG A 461 -17.61 6.84 7.34
C ARG A 461 -18.03 7.13 8.78
N ARG A 462 -19.30 6.92 9.13
CA ARG A 462 -19.79 7.15 10.50
C ARG A 462 -19.11 6.26 11.53
N LEU A 463 -18.77 5.03 11.13
CA LEU A 463 -18.04 4.10 11.99
C LEU A 463 -16.57 4.54 12.13
N TYR A 464 -15.95 4.99 11.04
CA TYR A 464 -14.57 5.49 11.06
C TYR A 464 -14.39 6.77 11.88
N GLU A 465 -15.37 7.68 11.83
CA GLU A 465 -15.38 8.94 12.57
C GLU A 465 -16.01 8.81 13.96
N MET A 466 -16.29 7.58 14.42
CA MET A 466 -16.80 7.32 15.76
C MET A 466 -15.82 7.87 16.79
N LYS A 467 -16.32 8.59 17.78
CA LYS A 467 -15.48 9.13 18.86
C LYS A 467 -15.32 8.08 19.95
N PRO A 468 -14.08 7.77 20.39
CA PRO A 468 -13.84 6.95 21.58
C PRO A 468 -14.54 7.52 22.81
N ALA A 469 -15.10 6.67 23.67
CA ALA A 469 -15.73 7.09 24.92
C ALA A 469 -14.73 7.80 25.88
N THR A 470 -13.45 7.47 25.75
CA THR A 470 -12.33 8.05 26.51
C THR A 470 -11.86 9.41 25.97
N LEU A 471 -12.33 9.84 24.79
CA LEU A 471 -11.79 10.99 24.08
C LEU A 471 -11.94 12.29 24.86
N ASP A 472 -13.12 12.58 25.38
CA ASP A 472 -13.39 13.85 26.07
C ASP A 472 -12.58 13.94 27.37
N PHE A 473 -12.35 12.81 28.05
CA PHE A 473 -11.48 12.73 29.21
C PHE A 473 -10.03 13.08 28.85
N PHE A 474 -9.44 12.42 27.84
CA PHE A 474 -8.05 12.68 27.46
C PHE A 474 -7.84 14.06 26.82
N LYS A 475 -8.85 14.63 26.14
CA LYS A 475 -8.77 16.02 25.68
C LYS A 475 -8.84 17.04 26.83
N GLY A 476 -9.60 16.74 27.89
CA GLY A 476 -9.70 17.59 29.07
C GLY A 476 -8.49 17.49 30.00
N GLN A 477 -7.68 16.44 29.86
CA GLN A 477 -6.58 16.11 30.77
C GLN A 477 -5.29 15.86 29.98
N PRO A 478 -4.42 16.87 29.81
CA PRO A 478 -3.24 16.75 28.98
C PRO A 478 -2.28 15.69 29.55
N GLY A 479 -1.83 14.79 28.67
CA GLY A 479 -0.84 13.77 29.00
C GLY A 479 -0.84 12.63 27.99
N ARG A 480 0.31 11.94 27.89
CA ARG A 480 0.48 10.82 26.99
C ARG A 480 -0.25 9.58 27.49
N VAL A 481 -0.94 8.91 26.57
CA VAL A 481 -1.69 7.68 26.82
C VAL A 481 -0.91 6.48 26.28
N LEU A 482 -0.85 5.42 27.08
CA LEU A 482 -0.34 4.11 26.67
C LEU A 482 -1.43 3.05 26.86
N PRO A 483 -2.03 2.56 25.77
CA PRO A 483 -2.82 1.34 25.76
C PRO A 483 -1.91 0.14 26.07
N LEU A 484 -2.15 -0.53 27.19
CA LEU A 484 -1.35 -1.67 27.62
C LEU A 484 -1.91 -2.95 27.02
N PHE A 485 -1.01 -3.83 26.59
CA PHE A 485 -1.33 -5.20 26.20
C PHE A 485 -2.37 -5.31 25.07
N VAL A 486 -2.36 -4.42 24.08
CA VAL A 486 -3.42 -4.33 23.05
C VAL A 486 -3.72 -5.68 22.36
N ASP A 487 -2.73 -6.56 22.19
CA ASP A 487 -2.96 -7.92 21.67
C ASP A 487 -3.81 -8.80 22.60
N ASP A 488 -3.71 -8.62 23.91
CA ASP A 488 -4.52 -9.34 24.90
C ASP A 488 -5.96 -8.83 24.96
N TRP A 489 -6.29 -7.70 24.31
CA TRP A 489 -7.67 -7.19 24.32
C TRP A 489 -8.58 -8.08 23.49
N ASP A 490 -8.07 -8.54 22.34
CA ASP A 490 -8.71 -9.57 21.53
C ASP A 490 -8.95 -10.83 22.38
N ASP A 491 -7.87 -11.35 22.99
CA ASP A 491 -7.93 -12.58 23.78
C ASP A 491 -8.85 -12.43 25.01
N THR A 492 -8.82 -11.28 25.70
CA THR A 492 -9.69 -10.99 26.85
C THR A 492 -11.15 -10.92 26.45
N PHE A 493 -11.45 -10.22 25.34
CA PHE A 493 -12.80 -10.11 24.84
C PHE A 493 -13.37 -11.49 24.48
N PHE A 494 -12.63 -12.28 23.69
CA PHE A 494 -13.07 -13.60 23.28
C PHE A 494 -13.16 -14.56 24.48
N TYR A 495 -12.21 -14.51 25.42
CA TYR A 495 -12.30 -15.30 26.64
C TYR A 495 -13.54 -14.97 27.49
N GLN A 496 -13.88 -13.68 27.63
CA GLN A 496 -15.00 -13.24 28.49
C GLN A 496 -16.37 -13.41 27.83
N PHE A 497 -16.51 -13.02 26.56
CA PHE A 497 -17.82 -12.90 25.91
C PHE A 497 -18.09 -14.00 24.89
N ARG A 498 -17.05 -14.66 24.36
CA ARG A 498 -17.18 -15.72 23.35
C ARG A 498 -16.18 -16.87 23.57
N PRO A 499 -16.24 -17.55 24.73
CA PRO A 499 -15.25 -18.55 25.08
C PRO A 499 -15.20 -19.67 24.04
N GLY A 500 -14.02 -19.90 23.46
CA GLY A 500 -13.79 -20.90 22.42
C GLY A 500 -13.86 -20.35 20.99
N ASP A 501 -14.36 -19.14 20.78
CA ASP A 501 -14.26 -18.45 19.51
C ASP A 501 -12.88 -17.81 19.35
N THR A 502 -12.44 -17.67 18.11
CA THR A 502 -11.21 -16.97 17.77
C THR A 502 -11.55 -15.59 17.19
N PRO A 503 -10.74 -14.55 17.46
CA PRO A 503 -10.95 -13.22 16.90
C PRO A 503 -11.14 -13.27 15.38
N PRO A 504 -12.23 -12.70 14.84
CA PRO A 504 -12.46 -12.63 13.42
C PRO A 504 -11.55 -11.55 12.85
N LYS A 505 -10.27 -11.87 12.67
CA LYS A 505 -9.24 -10.91 12.22
C LYS A 505 -9.58 -10.20 10.91
N GLU A 506 -10.46 -10.78 10.10
CA GLU A 506 -10.94 -10.21 8.84
C GLU A 506 -12.25 -9.41 8.99
N ASP A 507 -12.88 -9.41 10.17
CA ASP A 507 -14.04 -8.58 10.48
C ASP A 507 -13.60 -7.14 10.76
N LEU A 508 -13.88 -6.31 9.78
CA LEU A 508 -13.51 -4.92 9.80
C LEU A 508 -14.31 -4.08 10.80
N LEU A 509 -15.57 -4.44 11.06
CA LEU A 509 -16.37 -3.74 12.05
C LEU A 509 -15.77 -3.98 13.44
N TYR A 510 -15.45 -5.25 13.73
CA TYR A 510 -14.77 -5.63 14.97
C TYR A 510 -13.45 -4.88 15.12
N ASN A 511 -12.57 -4.98 14.11
CA ASN A 511 -11.26 -4.32 14.15
C ASN A 511 -11.39 -2.82 14.41
N LEU A 512 -12.30 -2.10 13.74
CA LEU A 512 -12.46 -0.66 13.98
C LEU A 512 -13.05 -0.32 15.34
N SER A 513 -14.01 -1.12 15.82
CA SER A 513 -14.60 -0.95 17.14
C SER A 513 -13.56 -1.14 18.26
N LEU A 514 -12.50 -1.90 17.99
CA LEU A 514 -11.34 -2.04 18.87
C LEU A 514 -10.30 -0.94 18.62
N ASP A 515 -9.91 -0.71 17.37
CA ASP A 515 -8.74 0.08 17.00
C ASP A 515 -8.91 1.57 17.30
N LEU A 516 -10.10 2.14 17.02
CA LEU A 516 -10.37 3.55 17.26
C LEU A 516 -10.32 3.89 18.75
N PRO A 517 -11.02 3.15 19.64
CA PRO A 517 -11.06 3.54 21.04
C PRO A 517 -9.80 3.16 21.81
N THR A 518 -9.07 2.15 21.34
CA THR A 518 -7.76 1.79 21.91
C THR A 518 -6.62 2.66 21.41
N TYR A 519 -6.87 3.59 20.48
CA TYR A 519 -5.84 4.39 19.85
C TYR A 519 -4.70 3.53 19.29
N ARG A 520 -5.06 2.40 18.65
CA ARG A 520 -4.11 1.55 17.94
C ARG A 520 -3.22 2.41 17.04
N PRO A 521 -1.94 2.06 16.80
CA PRO A 521 -0.97 2.91 16.11
C PRO A 521 -1.52 3.84 15.04
N ASN A 522 -1.20 5.13 15.20
CA ASN A 522 -1.61 6.26 14.35
C ASN A 522 -3.10 6.68 14.43
N TYR A 523 -4.04 5.87 14.92
CA TYR A 523 -5.45 6.31 15.09
C TYR A 523 -5.59 7.47 16.10
N SER A 524 -4.65 7.60 17.03
CA SER A 524 -4.55 8.76 17.93
C SER A 524 -4.48 10.10 17.19
N LEU A 525 -3.90 10.13 15.98
CA LEU A 525 -3.78 11.32 15.15
C LEU A 525 -5.13 11.84 14.64
N LEU A 526 -6.16 10.99 14.54
CA LEU A 526 -7.52 11.43 14.18
C LEU A 526 -8.11 12.36 15.24
N TYR A 527 -7.62 12.26 16.47
CA TYR A 527 -8.19 12.91 17.62
C TYR A 527 -7.25 13.91 18.29
N GLY A 528 -5.97 13.93 17.90
CA GLY A 528 -4.93 14.75 18.52
C GLY A 528 -4.58 14.29 19.95
N ILE A 529 -4.60 12.98 20.18
CA ILE A 529 -4.19 12.37 21.45
C ILE A 529 -2.72 11.96 21.35
N GLU A 530 -1.92 12.28 22.37
CA GLU A 530 -0.53 11.83 22.43
C GLU A 530 -0.45 10.37 22.86
N THR A 531 0.17 9.51 22.04
CA THR A 531 0.38 8.09 22.33
C THR A 531 1.80 7.66 22.01
N LEU A 532 2.28 6.60 22.65
CA LEU A 532 3.54 5.95 22.25
C LEU A 532 3.39 5.08 21.00
N GLU A 533 2.16 4.67 20.68
CA GLU A 533 1.87 3.75 19.59
C GLU A 533 2.10 4.41 18.21
N ILE A 534 2.96 3.79 17.39
CA ILE A 534 3.29 4.27 16.04
C ILE A 534 3.47 3.06 15.11
N ASN A 535 3.00 3.20 13.87
CA ASN A 535 3.28 2.24 12.80
C ASN A 535 3.99 2.94 11.65
N ASP A 536 5.32 2.86 11.62
CA ASP A 536 6.13 3.35 10.50
C ASP A 536 7.36 2.45 10.26
N PRO A 537 7.61 1.96 9.04
CA PRO A 537 8.78 1.13 8.71
C PRO A 537 10.14 1.80 8.93
N LEU A 538 10.20 3.13 9.04
CA LEU A 538 11.41 3.90 9.28
C LEU A 538 11.55 4.32 10.76
N LEU A 539 10.75 3.75 11.66
CA LEU A 539 10.95 3.89 13.09
C LEU A 539 12.37 3.41 13.47
N ASN A 540 13.07 4.24 14.24
CA ASN A 540 14.38 3.92 14.78
C ASN A 540 14.32 2.63 15.62
N VAL A 541 15.31 1.75 15.45
CA VAL A 541 15.34 0.43 16.13
C VAL A 541 15.35 0.57 17.65
N GLU A 542 16.19 1.46 18.18
CA GLU A 542 16.28 1.68 19.63
C GLU A 542 15.00 2.29 20.18
N MET A 543 14.37 3.21 19.43
CA MET A 543 13.07 3.73 19.79
C MET A 543 12.04 2.60 19.89
N GLY A 544 11.88 1.77 18.85
CA GLY A 544 10.88 0.72 18.92
C GLY A 544 11.22 -0.40 19.92
N ARG A 545 12.50 -0.65 20.24
CA ARG A 545 12.87 -1.50 21.39
C ARG A 545 12.42 -0.88 22.71
N LEU A 546 12.63 0.41 22.89
CA LEU A 546 12.19 1.15 24.07
C LEU A 546 10.67 1.11 24.24
N LEU A 547 9.92 1.29 23.14
CA LEU A 547 8.46 1.16 23.12
C LEU A 547 8.03 -0.27 23.45
N ALA A 548 8.66 -1.27 22.81
CA ALA A 548 8.40 -2.68 23.08
C ALA A 548 8.72 -3.06 24.53
N PHE A 549 9.71 -2.41 25.16
CA PHE A 549 9.99 -2.50 26.59
C PHE A 549 8.92 -1.88 27.47
N LEU A 550 7.95 -1.12 26.98
CA LEU A 550 6.77 -0.67 27.72
C LEU A 550 5.47 -1.42 27.39
N GLY A 551 5.52 -2.38 26.47
CA GLY A 551 4.39 -3.26 26.18
C GLY A 551 3.55 -2.80 25.00
N THR A 552 4.11 -1.90 24.17
CA THR A 552 3.51 -1.52 22.90
C THR A 552 3.51 -2.69 21.93
N ARG A 553 2.49 -2.75 21.07
CA ARG A 553 2.30 -3.83 20.10
C ARG A 553 3.32 -3.82 18.95
N GLN A 554 3.83 -2.65 18.60
CA GLN A 554 4.60 -2.43 17.37
C GLN A 554 6.08 -2.81 17.51
N LEU A 555 6.42 -3.94 16.88
CA LEU A 555 7.79 -4.37 16.66
C LEU A 555 8.40 -3.62 15.47
N VAL A 556 9.61 -3.09 15.67
CA VAL A 556 10.47 -2.68 14.54
C VAL A 556 10.72 -3.91 13.69
N THR A 557 10.20 -3.92 12.47
CA THR A 557 10.32 -5.09 11.59
C THR A 557 11.69 -5.16 10.93
N ASP A 558 12.26 -6.37 10.93
CA ASP A 558 12.61 -7.06 9.68
C ASP A 558 12.54 -8.59 9.83
N GLY A 559 11.64 -9.21 9.06
CA GLY A 559 11.57 -10.66 8.86
C GLY A 559 10.94 -11.47 10.00
N GLY A 560 9.61 -11.58 9.95
CA GLY A 560 8.82 -12.54 10.72
C GLY A 560 8.65 -12.15 12.19
N GLU A 561 7.39 -12.12 12.62
CA GLU A 561 6.76 -12.60 13.87
C GLU A 561 7.60 -13.10 15.09
N LYS A 562 8.93 -13.01 15.10
CA LYS A 562 9.84 -13.73 16.00
C LYS A 562 11.03 -12.93 16.55
N LYS A 563 11.10 -11.59 16.43
CA LYS A 563 12.35 -10.86 16.77
C LYS A 563 12.33 -9.87 17.94
N LEU A 564 11.19 -9.61 18.55
CA LEU A 564 11.15 -9.61 20.00
C LEU A 564 10.08 -10.66 20.30
N ASP A 565 10.49 -11.84 20.80
CA ASP A 565 9.54 -12.71 21.50
C ASP A 565 8.75 -11.78 22.41
N LYS A 566 7.45 -11.67 22.16
CA LYS A 566 6.54 -10.71 22.80
C LYS A 566 7.00 -10.48 24.24
N THR A 567 7.82 -9.45 24.52
CA THR A 567 8.64 -9.42 25.75
C THR A 567 7.78 -9.15 26.99
N TYR A 568 6.48 -8.99 26.76
CA TYR A 568 5.39 -8.79 27.68
C TYR A 568 4.31 -9.87 27.63
N VAL A 569 4.37 -10.80 26.69
CA VAL A 569 3.32 -11.80 26.50
C VAL A 569 3.91 -13.19 26.59
N VAL A 570 5.12 -13.47 26.12
CA VAL A 570 5.64 -14.84 26.08
C VAL A 570 6.97 -14.96 26.82
N LYS A 571 7.00 -15.85 27.82
CA LYS A 571 8.22 -16.30 28.52
C LYS A 571 8.33 -17.81 28.35
N ASP A 572 9.48 -18.27 27.87
CA ASP A 572 9.74 -19.69 27.61
C ASP A 572 8.68 -20.37 26.71
N GLY A 573 8.14 -19.62 25.74
CA GLY A 573 7.11 -20.11 24.82
C GLY A 573 5.69 -20.21 25.40
N ARG A 574 5.45 -19.69 26.62
CA ARG A 574 4.12 -19.64 27.26
C ARG A 574 3.66 -18.21 27.48
N ASP A 575 2.35 -17.98 27.36
CA ASP A 575 1.75 -16.69 27.72
C ASP A 575 1.91 -16.46 29.23
N ILE A 576 2.45 -15.30 29.62
CA ILE A 576 2.63 -14.96 31.02
C ILE A 576 1.30 -14.52 31.64
N SER A 577 1.05 -14.92 32.89
CA SER A 577 -0.20 -14.60 33.58
C SER A 577 -0.43 -13.08 33.68
N VAL A 578 -1.69 -12.64 33.78
CA VAL A 578 -2.03 -11.21 33.98
C VAL A 578 -1.30 -10.62 35.21
N ILE A 579 -1.09 -11.41 36.26
CA ILE A 579 -0.32 -11.00 37.46
C ILE A 579 1.16 -10.78 37.10
N GLU A 580 1.75 -11.64 36.26
CA GLU A 580 3.14 -11.48 35.82
C GLU A 580 3.28 -10.28 34.87
N LYS A 581 2.32 -10.06 33.97
CA LYS A 581 2.22 -8.84 33.14
C LYS A 581 2.17 -7.58 34.00
N HIS A 582 1.37 -7.60 35.07
CA HIS A 582 1.27 -6.52 36.04
C HIS A 582 2.59 -6.26 36.77
N ARG A 583 3.25 -7.29 37.31
CA ARG A 583 4.56 -7.17 37.96
C ARG A 583 5.64 -6.63 37.02
N LEU A 584 5.59 -7.02 35.76
CA LEU A 584 6.51 -6.56 34.73
C LEU A 584 6.28 -5.08 34.38
N LEU A 585 5.02 -4.62 34.36
CA LEU A 585 4.72 -3.19 34.27
C LEU A 585 5.28 -2.44 35.48
N ALA A 586 5.13 -2.99 36.70
CA ALA A 586 5.66 -2.40 37.94
C ALA A 586 7.14 -2.07 37.83
N SER A 587 7.94 -3.05 37.41
CA SER A 587 9.39 -2.89 37.30
C SER A 587 9.81 -1.92 36.19
N ARG A 588 8.87 -1.50 35.34
CA ARG A 588 9.09 -0.63 34.19
C ARG A 588 8.41 0.74 34.33
N LEU A 589 7.70 0.98 35.44
CA LEU A 589 7.15 2.30 35.76
C LEU A 589 8.19 3.43 35.75
N PRO A 590 9.44 3.25 36.25
CA PRO A 590 10.45 4.30 36.16
C PRO A 590 10.75 4.74 34.72
N LEU A 591 10.71 3.81 33.77
CA LEU A 591 10.87 4.12 32.35
C LEU A 591 9.63 4.85 31.81
N ALA A 592 8.43 4.44 32.20
CA ALA A 592 7.20 5.12 31.82
C ALA A 592 7.14 6.55 32.39
N ASP A 593 7.62 6.75 33.62
CA ASP A 593 7.77 8.07 34.26
C ASP A 593 8.69 8.96 33.43
N PHE A 594 9.85 8.42 33.06
CA PHE A 594 10.85 9.09 32.24
C PHE A 594 10.30 9.47 30.85
N LEU A 595 9.53 8.59 30.23
CA LEU A 595 8.88 8.82 28.93
C LEU A 595 7.60 9.65 29.02
N GLY A 596 7.26 10.17 30.20
CA GLY A 596 6.11 11.06 30.40
C GLY A 596 4.75 10.39 30.17
N ILE A 597 4.65 9.07 30.40
CA ILE A 597 3.39 8.33 30.26
C ILE A 597 2.50 8.67 31.43
N ARG A 598 1.47 9.48 31.16
CA ARG A 598 0.55 9.99 32.18
C ARG A 598 -0.61 9.06 32.44
N TYR A 599 -1.09 8.37 31.40
CA TYR A 599 -2.27 7.52 31.48
C TYR A 599 -1.98 6.14 30.90
N PHE A 600 -2.33 5.11 31.66
CA PHE A 600 -2.33 3.72 31.19
C PHE A 600 -3.77 3.26 30.99
N MET A 601 -4.03 2.63 29.85
CA MET A 601 -5.36 2.12 29.50
C MET A 601 -5.30 0.59 29.42
N SER A 602 -6.21 -0.10 30.10
CA SER A 602 -6.18 -1.56 30.21
C SER A 602 -7.58 -2.16 30.32
N PRO A 603 -7.85 -3.33 29.72
CA PRO A 603 -9.08 -4.06 29.93
C PRO A 603 -9.07 -4.81 31.27
N PHE A 604 -7.91 -4.88 31.93
CA PHE A 604 -7.74 -5.52 33.23
C PHE A 604 -7.86 -4.51 34.37
N ALA A 605 -8.59 -4.89 35.42
CA ALA A 605 -8.72 -4.12 36.65
C ALA A 605 -7.46 -4.30 37.54
N PHE A 606 -6.37 -3.59 37.24
CA PHE A 606 -5.11 -3.67 37.99
C PHE A 606 -5.24 -3.32 39.47
N ASP A 607 -6.19 -2.45 39.82
CA ASP A 607 -6.57 -2.11 41.19
C ASP A 607 -7.05 -3.32 42.02
N GLN A 608 -7.33 -4.46 41.38
CA GLN A 608 -7.81 -5.69 42.03
C GLN A 608 -6.80 -6.84 42.02
N LEU A 609 -5.65 -6.69 41.33
CA LEU A 609 -4.78 -7.81 40.99
C LEU A 609 -3.52 -7.94 41.87
N ASP A 610 -2.87 -6.82 42.25
CA ASP A 610 -1.72 -6.84 43.16
C ASP A 610 -1.62 -5.51 43.92
N PRO A 611 -1.67 -5.51 45.26
CA PRO A 611 -1.62 -4.28 46.07
C PRO A 611 -0.29 -3.52 45.97
N LYS A 612 0.75 -4.10 45.35
CA LYS A 612 2.08 -3.46 45.23
C LYS A 612 2.15 -2.38 44.15
N ILE A 613 1.18 -2.28 43.24
CA ILE A 613 1.13 -1.22 42.23
C ILE A 613 -0.02 -0.28 42.53
N THR A 614 0.29 0.90 43.05
CA THR A 614 -0.69 1.95 43.30
C THR A 614 -0.73 2.92 42.12
N LEU A 615 -1.25 2.48 40.97
CA LEU A 615 -1.68 3.42 39.92
C LEU A 615 -3.13 3.82 40.22
N PRO A 616 -3.45 5.09 40.53
CA PRO A 616 -4.81 5.50 40.84
C PRO A 616 -5.74 5.30 39.64
N LEU A 617 -6.84 4.58 39.83
CA LEU A 617 -7.92 4.49 38.85
C LEU A 617 -8.56 5.88 38.70
N VAL A 618 -8.58 6.42 37.48
CA VAL A 618 -9.16 7.75 37.19
C VAL A 618 -10.41 7.68 36.33
N GLY A 619 -10.71 6.53 35.75
CA GLY A 619 -11.99 6.30 35.11
C GLY A 619 -12.17 4.88 34.60
N ARG A 620 -13.43 4.53 34.39
CA ARG A 620 -13.86 3.29 33.74
C ARG A 620 -14.83 3.61 32.62
N TRP A 621 -14.60 3.01 31.47
CA TRP A 621 -15.43 3.12 30.28
C TRP A 621 -15.76 1.73 29.77
N PHE A 622 -16.62 1.68 28.77
CA PHE A 622 -16.96 0.46 28.08
C PHE A 622 -16.64 0.61 26.60
N LEU A 623 -16.10 -0.46 26.03
CA LEU A 623 -15.82 -0.60 24.61
C LEU A 623 -16.89 -1.46 23.98
N ASP A 624 -17.73 -0.84 23.16
CA ASP A 624 -18.77 -1.58 22.46
C ASP A 624 -18.16 -2.25 21.22
N LEU A 625 -17.79 -3.51 21.36
CA LEU A 625 -17.19 -4.33 20.31
C LEU A 625 -18.26 -5.02 19.50
N ALA A 626 -18.37 -4.66 18.23
CA ALA A 626 -19.37 -5.20 17.32
C ALA A 626 -18.75 -6.29 16.43
N ILE A 627 -19.38 -7.46 16.37
CA ILE A 627 -18.97 -8.57 15.49
C ILE A 627 -20.09 -8.82 14.49
N GLY A 628 -19.80 -8.64 13.20
CA GLY A 628 -20.79 -8.75 12.13
C GLY A 628 -22.03 -7.89 12.37
N ASN A 629 -23.19 -8.53 12.50
CA ASN A 629 -24.48 -7.88 12.76
C ASN A 629 -25.00 -8.14 14.18
N GLU A 630 -24.18 -8.71 15.06
CA GLU A 630 -24.59 -9.05 16.41
C GLU A 630 -24.61 -7.81 17.33
N GLU A 631 -25.33 -7.90 18.45
CA GLU A 631 -25.30 -6.85 19.48
C GLU A 631 -23.87 -6.64 19.96
N ALA A 632 -23.49 -5.37 20.14
CA ALA A 632 -22.16 -5.03 20.61
C ALA A 632 -21.97 -5.53 22.04
N ALA A 633 -20.88 -6.25 22.28
CA ALA A 633 -20.49 -6.67 23.63
C ALA A 633 -19.57 -5.60 24.22
N SER A 634 -19.89 -5.16 25.44
CA SER A 634 -19.21 -4.07 26.11
C SER A 634 -18.03 -4.57 26.94
N LEU A 635 -16.80 -4.45 26.44
CA LEU A 635 -15.58 -4.78 27.19
C LEU A 635 -15.23 -3.60 28.13
N PRO A 636 -15.14 -3.80 29.45
CA PRO A 636 -14.73 -2.73 30.36
C PRO A 636 -13.29 -2.31 30.09
N ILE A 637 -13.04 -1.00 30.12
CA ILE A 637 -11.70 -0.43 30.05
C ILE A 637 -11.48 0.47 31.26
N SER A 638 -10.37 0.25 31.95
CA SER A 638 -9.93 1.09 33.06
C SER A 638 -8.77 1.97 32.63
N THR A 639 -8.80 3.25 33.02
CA THR A 639 -7.67 4.17 32.87
C THR A 639 -7.07 4.47 34.22
N TYR A 640 -5.75 4.35 34.29
CA TYR A 640 -4.95 4.58 35.48
C TYR A 640 -4.04 5.78 35.28
N LEU A 641 -3.92 6.60 36.32
CA LEU A 641 -3.04 7.76 36.36
C LEU A 641 -1.64 7.34 36.79
N ASN A 642 -0.64 7.85 36.09
CA ASN A 642 0.73 7.87 36.56
C ASN A 642 1.07 9.24 37.15
N PRO A 643 1.07 9.41 38.49
CA PRO A 643 1.36 10.70 39.10
C PRO A 643 2.81 11.14 38.88
N ASN A 644 3.72 10.19 38.64
CA ASN A 644 5.17 10.41 38.53
C ASN A 644 5.63 10.70 37.09
N ALA A 645 4.70 10.69 36.13
CA ALA A 645 4.97 11.04 34.74
C ALA A 645 5.67 12.40 34.65
N ARG A 646 6.87 12.42 34.09
CA ARG A 646 7.68 13.64 33.94
C ARG A 646 7.23 14.42 32.68
N PRO A 647 7.33 15.75 32.69
CA PRO A 647 7.30 16.51 31.45
C PRO A 647 8.41 16.00 30.53
N LEU A 648 8.11 15.78 29.25
CA LEU A 648 9.13 15.33 28.30
C LEU A 648 10.19 16.42 28.13
N ALA A 649 11.38 16.23 28.67
CA ALA A 649 12.55 16.98 28.23
C ALA A 649 12.94 16.43 26.85
N TYR A 650 12.95 17.29 25.84
CA TYR A 650 13.15 16.87 24.46
C TYR A 650 14.60 16.40 24.25
N PHE A 651 14.78 15.09 24.06
CA PHE A 651 16.09 14.46 23.86
C PHE A 651 16.56 14.63 22.41
N ALA A 652 17.20 15.77 22.12
CA ALA A 652 17.83 15.98 20.82
C ALA A 652 19.15 15.19 20.64
N ASP A 653 19.71 14.60 21.70
CA ASP A 653 21.08 14.06 21.67
C ASP A 653 21.29 12.80 22.52
N VAL A 654 20.49 11.74 22.28
CA VAL A 654 20.76 10.41 22.84
C VAL A 654 21.09 9.45 21.71
N THR A 655 22.35 9.48 21.29
CA THR A 655 22.93 8.53 20.34
C THR A 655 23.41 7.23 21.01
N ALA A 656 23.23 7.11 22.33
CA ALA A 656 23.81 6.05 23.16
C ALA A 656 22.77 5.25 23.97
N PHE A 657 21.62 4.91 23.39
CA PHE A 657 20.76 3.90 24.01
C PHE A 657 21.45 2.53 23.89
N LYS A 658 22.02 2.05 25.00
CA LYS A 658 22.45 0.67 25.14
C LYS A 658 21.28 -0.17 25.65
N SER A 659 21.28 -1.46 25.29
CA SER A 659 20.14 -2.38 25.48
C SER A 659 19.81 -2.74 26.93
N ASP A 660 20.65 -2.36 27.90
CA ASP A 660 20.42 -2.61 29.33
C ASP A 660 19.90 -1.34 30.02
N PRO A 661 18.64 -1.33 30.53
CA PRO A 661 18.08 -0.22 31.29
C PRO A 661 18.90 0.19 32.51
N MET A 662 19.70 -0.71 33.09
CA MET A 662 20.53 -0.42 34.26
C MET A 662 21.75 0.44 33.93
N GLU A 663 22.30 0.34 32.71
CA GLU A 663 23.45 1.16 32.28
C GLU A 663 23.07 2.65 32.06
N ILE A 664 21.78 2.96 31.87
CA ILE A 664 21.27 4.34 31.80
C ILE A 664 21.53 5.08 33.13
N TYR A 665 21.50 4.35 34.25
CA TYR A 665 21.75 4.89 35.58
C TYR A 665 23.24 5.11 35.88
N GLU A 666 24.15 4.42 35.18
CA GLU A 666 25.60 4.66 35.30
C GLU A 666 26.02 5.98 34.64
N PHE A 667 25.33 6.40 33.57
CA PHE A 667 25.60 7.66 32.87
C PHE A 667 24.92 8.89 33.50
N HIS A 668 23.91 8.67 34.35
CA HIS A 668 23.16 9.72 35.04
C HIS A 668 23.11 9.43 36.55
N PRO A 669 24.16 9.81 37.30
CA PRO A 669 24.29 9.49 38.73
C PRO A 669 23.12 10.05 39.59
N GLU A 670 22.47 11.12 39.15
CA GLU A 670 21.25 11.65 39.76
C GLU A 670 20.04 10.69 39.73
N LEU A 671 20.07 9.65 38.89
CA LEU A 671 19.01 8.64 38.81
C LEU A 671 19.27 7.44 39.76
N SER A 672 20.54 7.11 40.06
CA SER A 672 20.91 5.94 40.87
C SER A 672 20.62 6.12 42.36
N SER A 673 20.81 7.33 42.89
CA SER A 673 20.60 7.63 44.31
C SER A 673 19.15 7.53 44.78
N ARG A 674 18.17 7.41 43.86
CA ARG A 674 16.75 7.20 44.17
C ARG A 674 16.33 5.73 44.14
N LEU A 675 17.03 4.87 43.40
CA LEU A 675 16.76 3.42 43.37
C LEU A 675 17.19 2.72 44.67
N GLU A 676 18.30 3.14 45.27
CA GLU A 676 18.75 2.62 46.58
C GLU A 676 17.85 3.05 47.75
N SER A 677 16.93 4.01 47.53
CA SER A 677 15.97 4.50 48.53
C SER A 677 14.56 3.89 48.41
N LEU A 678 14.35 2.97 47.46
CA LEU A 678 13.11 2.21 47.34
C LEU A 678 13.28 0.85 48.04
N PRO A 679 12.37 0.47 48.98
CA PRO A 679 12.45 -0.80 49.69
C PRO A 679 12.18 -2.03 48.81
#